data_AF-A0A2L0GKM3-F1
#
_entry.id   AF-A0A2L0GKM3-F1
#
_cell.length_a   1.000
_cell.length_b   1.000
_cell.length_c   1.000
_cell.angle_alpha   90.00
_cell.angle_beta   90.00
_cell.angle_gamma   90.00
#
_symmetry.space_group_name_H-M   'P 1'
#
loop_
_entity.id
_entity.type
_entity.pdbx_description
1 polymer ?
#
loop_
_entity_poly.entity_id
_entity_poly.type
_entity_poly.pdbx_seq_one_letter_code
_entity_poly.pdbx_strand_id
1 'polypeptide(L)'
;MTRIKESHPKRIEIFHMAVGKGFRTVCGRLQMTQTCFKQPKASAKAAPDFRMVRLAGLMATTALVAAWSPAALAQQANPIDVPLDVMFDLGVLEEGDQAYSYATDVSADGRVVVGESRVNISENNWNYQAFIWTPQNGMVSLGTLGGNYSYARAVSSDGNVVIGQSSTTNNSSDRAFRWTAAGGMQDLGTLGGTYSYAYDLNDDGSVVVGYSYVDSTNNRHHAFRWTTTGGMQDLGTLGGRWSYAEGVNANGNVVIGHSEVTSDDSGVYHAFRWTTTGGMQDLGTLGGNWSYARDIDASGDVVVGYSRIGDGSGYYHAFRWTPTNGMQDLGTLGGNYSYARHVSRDGSTIVGHSNITDNSAQRAFRWTEATGMQDLGTLGGEWSYGEDVSADGSVITGYSQTGGEDGYYHAFRWTEDDGMLDLGTLGGRWSYASAISEDGSTIVGHSETADGTYRAFIHRTRMQDFTNMIASFGMLANDLALTTEFQRDMTTWLVDGGCNPRADQQFCLGIDGLMTMTGADGARGIAQREDQSVRFSAAIRASEQIVLGLGAVITDYRTPIGAITPEDGNAFGAWIAYDSDPRALTGLSGRVGVAFASQGNRFDRGIGLENVEVTPGQSDIGTTTIGAELSYGFDVGGVILAPVVGLAWQSSELDPFTEEPGDFPASFAGGTFEATIATFGVEAIIPIGSKASFTLGGLVEQDLDADDILLEGTSQIPAMEAFTLPAMIERKETRPRAEVTFNQQVGPGVVSVFGRVGAPTFGEKARYVVGVGFGIGF
;
A
#
# COMPACT_ATOMS: atom_id res chain seq x y z
N MET A 1 -10.13 11.93 59.64
CA MET A 1 -11.43 11.57 59.03
C MET A 1 -11.13 11.19 57.59
N THR A 2 -11.38 10.02 57.03
CA THR A 2 -11.85 8.69 57.45
C THR A 2 -11.43 7.83 56.23
N ARG A 3 -10.38 7.02 56.35
CA ARG A 3 -10.42 5.55 56.47
C ARG A 3 -11.12 4.84 55.28
N ILE A 4 -10.36 4.14 54.41
CA ILE A 4 -9.93 2.72 54.51
C ILE A 4 -10.90 1.84 53.68
N LYS A 5 -10.52 0.98 52.72
CA LYS A 5 -9.91 -0.39 52.80
C LYS A 5 -10.00 -1.01 51.37
N GLU A 6 -9.29 -2.03 50.88
CA GLU A 6 -8.41 -3.13 51.35
C GLU A 6 -7.83 -3.72 50.01
N SER A 7 -6.53 -3.74 49.71
CA SER A 7 -5.49 -4.75 50.06
C SER A 7 -5.81 -6.20 49.60
N HIS A 8 -4.90 -6.96 48.96
CA HIS A 8 -3.64 -7.52 49.50
C HIS A 8 -2.80 -8.32 48.46
N PRO A 9 -1.56 -8.76 48.78
CA PRO A 9 -0.39 -8.78 47.87
C PRO A 9 0.44 -10.10 47.88
N LYS A 10 1.67 -10.05 47.31
CA LYS A 10 2.95 -10.69 47.72
C LYS A 10 3.61 -11.72 46.77
N ARG A 11 4.86 -11.42 46.40
CA ARG A 11 6.16 -12.15 46.65
C ARG A 11 7.24 -11.50 45.74
N ILE A 12 8.44 -10.97 46.11
CA ILE A 12 9.49 -11.25 47.14
C ILE A 12 9.96 -12.70 47.05
N GLU A 13 11.21 -13.12 46.74
CA GLU A 13 12.59 -12.62 46.95
C GLU A 13 13.55 -13.41 45.99
N ILE A 14 14.59 -12.84 45.35
CA ILE A 14 16.05 -12.76 45.69
C ILE A 14 16.84 -14.10 45.78
N PHE A 15 18.07 -14.07 45.21
CA PHE A 15 19.32 -14.86 45.46
C PHE A 15 19.58 -16.11 44.56
N HIS A 16 20.79 -16.47 44.11
CA HIS A 16 22.20 -16.08 44.41
C HIS A 16 23.17 -16.73 43.37
N MET A 17 24.41 -16.18 43.29
CA MET A 17 25.72 -16.83 43.03
C MET A 17 26.01 -17.52 41.68
N ALA A 18 26.99 -17.08 40.88
CA ALA A 18 28.46 -17.05 41.06
C ALA A 18 29.20 -18.31 40.56
N VAL A 19 29.84 -18.13 39.40
CA VAL A 19 31.21 -18.53 38.99
C VAL A 19 31.89 -19.73 39.69
N GLY A 20 32.10 -20.78 38.90
CA GLY A 20 33.44 -21.29 38.58
C GLY A 20 34.03 -22.42 39.44
N LYS A 21 34.48 -23.48 38.76
CA LYS A 21 35.92 -23.83 38.62
C LYS A 21 36.10 -25.15 37.87
N GLY A 22 36.97 -25.13 36.88
CA GLY A 22 37.55 -26.33 36.28
C GLY A 22 38.71 -26.90 37.11
N PHE A 23 39.01 -28.17 36.84
CA PHE A 23 40.35 -28.75 36.55
C PHE A 23 40.27 -30.27 36.78
N ARG A 24 40.51 -31.07 35.74
CA ARG A 24 41.63 -32.04 35.69
C ARG A 24 41.59 -32.91 34.43
N THR A 25 42.82 -33.22 34.03
CA THR A 25 43.32 -33.92 32.86
C THR A 25 43.46 -35.43 33.09
N VAL A 26 43.53 -36.18 31.97
CA VAL A 26 44.15 -37.51 31.74
C VAL A 26 43.50 -38.76 32.36
N CYS A 27 43.03 -39.67 31.50
CA CYS A 27 43.58 -41.03 31.36
C CYS A 27 43.05 -41.74 30.11
N GLY A 28 43.96 -42.25 29.27
CA GLY A 28 43.64 -43.03 28.08
C GLY A 28 43.51 -44.53 28.36
N ARG A 29 43.00 -45.27 27.38
CA ARG A 29 43.33 -46.69 27.17
C ARG A 29 43.01 -47.17 25.75
N LEU A 30 44.08 -47.44 25.01
CA LEU A 30 44.31 -48.49 24.01
C LEU A 30 43.20 -49.54 23.77
N GLN A 31 42.89 -49.79 22.48
CA GLN A 31 43.06 -51.10 21.81
C GLN A 31 42.81 -50.96 20.28
N MET A 32 43.85 -51.21 19.46
CA MET A 32 43.95 -52.31 18.46
C MET A 32 42.81 -52.36 17.42
N THR A 33 43.05 -52.14 16.14
CA THR A 33 43.64 -53.18 15.28
C THR A 33 44.19 -52.63 13.95
N GLN A 34 45.34 -53.18 13.53
CA GLN A 34 46.02 -53.02 12.23
C GLN A 34 45.22 -53.70 11.11
N THR A 35 45.29 -53.26 9.85
CA THR A 35 46.18 -53.74 8.75
C THR A 35 45.54 -53.25 7.43
N CYS A 36 46.15 -53.01 6.27
CA CYS A 36 47.49 -53.19 5.71
C CYS A 36 47.59 -52.38 4.38
N PHE A 37 48.69 -51.63 4.20
CA PHE A 37 49.58 -51.60 3.02
C PHE A 37 49.05 -51.58 1.56
N LYS A 38 49.34 -50.52 0.78
CA LYS A 38 50.50 -50.39 -0.16
C LYS A 38 50.41 -49.12 -1.05
N GLN A 39 51.49 -48.33 -1.08
CA GLN A 39 51.87 -47.41 -2.17
C GLN A 39 52.77 -48.13 -3.21
N PRO A 40 53.01 -47.55 -4.40
CA PRO A 40 54.24 -46.76 -4.64
C PRO A 40 54.00 -45.53 -5.57
N LYS A 41 54.57 -44.32 -5.34
CA LYS A 41 55.96 -43.80 -5.51
C LYS A 41 56.53 -43.74 -6.94
N ALA A 42 56.73 -42.52 -7.44
CA ALA A 42 57.89 -41.98 -8.21
C ALA A 42 57.61 -40.48 -8.46
N SER A 43 58.36 -39.43 -8.03
CA SER A 43 59.78 -39.05 -7.88
C SER A 43 60.48 -38.54 -9.14
N ALA A 44 60.83 -37.24 -9.14
CA ALA A 44 62.02 -36.55 -9.72
C ALA A 44 61.59 -35.18 -10.29
N LYS A 45 61.96 -34.01 -9.73
CA LYS A 45 63.26 -33.31 -9.54
C LYS A 45 63.44 -32.13 -10.54
N ALA A 46 63.70 -30.97 -9.93
CA ALA A 46 64.52 -29.83 -10.37
C ALA A 46 63.88 -28.63 -11.14
N ALA A 47 64.00 -27.48 -10.49
CA ALA A 47 63.77 -26.06 -10.86
C ALA A 47 64.85 -25.53 -11.85
N PRO A 48 64.89 -24.25 -12.32
CA PRO A 48 64.22 -23.03 -11.81
C PRO A 48 63.63 -22.05 -12.86
N ASP A 49 62.83 -21.09 -12.37
CA ASP A 49 63.02 -19.63 -12.47
C ASP A 49 61.72 -18.79 -12.56
N PHE A 50 61.84 -17.61 -11.95
CA PHE A 50 60.83 -16.63 -11.57
C PHE A 50 59.90 -16.10 -12.68
N ARG A 51 58.60 -15.99 -12.37
CA ARG A 51 57.80 -14.73 -12.35
C ARG A 51 56.39 -14.96 -11.79
N MET A 52 55.95 -14.05 -10.92
CA MET A 52 54.78 -14.15 -10.04
C MET A 52 53.42 -14.01 -10.74
N VAL A 53 52.55 -14.98 -10.42
CA VAL A 53 51.17 -14.86 -9.92
C VAL A 53 50.16 -14.01 -10.71
N ARG A 54 49.32 -14.70 -11.49
CA ARG A 54 47.89 -14.40 -11.67
C ARG A 54 47.09 -15.68 -11.38
N LEU A 55 46.11 -15.55 -10.49
CA LEU A 55 45.18 -16.56 -10.01
C LEU A 55 43.99 -16.66 -11.00
N ALA A 56 43.60 -17.87 -11.42
CA ALA A 56 42.27 -18.13 -11.98
C ALA A 56 41.90 -19.63 -11.86
N GLY A 57 40.76 -19.90 -11.21
CA GLY A 57 39.93 -21.12 -11.35
C GLY A 57 40.51 -22.43 -10.78
N LEU A 58 39.75 -23.46 -10.41
CA LEU A 58 38.32 -23.74 -10.41
C LEU A 58 38.15 -25.18 -9.82
N MET A 59 36.91 -25.56 -9.46
CA MET A 59 36.36 -26.93 -9.29
C MET A 59 36.49 -27.58 -7.90
N ALA A 60 35.55 -28.37 -7.37
CA ALA A 60 34.31 -29.01 -7.87
C ALA A 60 33.56 -29.56 -6.61
N THR A 61 32.26 -29.34 -6.37
CA THR A 61 31.03 -30.02 -6.86
C THR A 61 30.79 -31.48 -6.44
N THR A 62 29.49 -31.76 -6.15
CA THR A 62 28.69 -33.02 -6.18
C THR A 62 28.43 -33.73 -4.83
N ALA A 63 27.22 -34.22 -4.45
CA ALA A 63 25.91 -34.41 -5.11
C ALA A 63 24.78 -34.73 -4.07
N LEU A 64 23.51 -34.66 -4.53
CA LEU A 64 22.29 -35.48 -4.21
C LEU A 64 21.03 -34.63 -3.89
N VAL A 65 19.81 -34.81 -4.41
CA VAL A 65 19.20 -35.39 -5.63
C VAL A 65 17.71 -34.99 -5.62
N ALA A 66 17.19 -34.62 -6.80
CA ALA A 66 15.82 -34.66 -7.32
C ALA A 66 14.57 -34.51 -6.42
N ALA A 67 13.77 -33.49 -6.73
CA ALA A 67 12.33 -33.63 -6.96
C ALA A 67 11.88 -32.59 -8.01
N TRP A 68 11.60 -33.04 -9.24
CA TRP A 68 10.91 -32.26 -10.27
C TRP A 68 9.49 -32.81 -10.36
N SER A 69 8.50 -31.94 -10.21
CA SER A 69 7.12 -32.16 -10.65
C SER A 69 6.86 -31.25 -11.85
N PRO A 70 6.22 -31.72 -12.93
CA PRO A 70 5.80 -30.85 -14.03
C PRO A 70 4.49 -30.18 -13.62
N ALA A 71 4.57 -29.04 -12.93
CA ALA A 71 3.44 -28.12 -12.86
C ALA A 71 3.50 -27.26 -14.12
N ALA A 72 2.40 -27.27 -14.86
CA ALA A 72 2.23 -26.57 -16.13
C ALA A 72 2.73 -25.13 -16.05
N LEU A 73 3.47 -24.72 -17.08
CA LEU A 73 3.65 -23.31 -17.43
C LEU A 73 2.26 -22.76 -17.81
N ALA A 74 1.46 -22.39 -16.81
CA ALA A 74 0.44 -21.39 -17.02
C ALA A 74 1.21 -20.10 -17.30
N GLN A 75 1.15 -19.66 -18.56
CA GLN A 75 1.64 -18.36 -18.97
C GLN A 75 0.90 -17.34 -18.10
N GLN A 76 1.59 -16.80 -17.08
CA GLN A 76 1.03 -15.77 -16.21
C GLN A 76 0.81 -14.56 -17.12
N ALA A 77 -0.43 -14.36 -17.55
CA ALA A 77 -0.80 -13.16 -18.28
C ALA A 77 -0.43 -11.97 -17.39
N ASN A 78 0.30 -11.00 -17.94
CA ASN A 78 0.55 -9.76 -17.22
C ASN A 78 -0.81 -9.15 -16.86
N PRO A 79 -1.00 -8.66 -15.63
CA PRO A 79 -2.20 -7.91 -15.28
C PRO A 79 -2.43 -6.80 -16.31
N ILE A 80 -3.64 -6.71 -16.85
CA ILE A 80 -4.09 -5.57 -17.63
C ILE A 80 -4.05 -4.37 -16.69
N ASP A 81 -3.23 -3.40 -17.07
CA ASP A 81 -3.20 -2.11 -16.39
C ASP A 81 -4.49 -1.36 -16.75
N VAL A 82 -5.31 -1.09 -15.74
CA VAL A 82 -6.56 -0.36 -15.90
C VAL A 82 -6.28 1.08 -15.57
N PRO A 83 -6.34 2.00 -16.55
CA PRO A 83 -6.15 3.41 -16.30
C PRO A 83 -7.09 3.91 -15.21
N LEU A 84 -6.56 4.78 -14.34
CA LEU A 84 -7.39 5.52 -13.42
C LEU A 84 -8.03 6.72 -14.12
N ASP A 85 -9.18 7.15 -13.60
CA ASP A 85 -9.89 8.37 -13.97
C ASP A 85 -10.42 8.45 -15.42
N VAL A 86 -10.33 7.37 -16.18
CA VAL A 86 -11.01 7.23 -17.48
C VAL A 86 -11.81 5.94 -17.55
N MET A 87 -12.86 5.96 -18.38
CA MET A 87 -13.56 4.72 -18.72
C MET A 87 -12.63 3.83 -19.53
N PHE A 88 -12.32 2.66 -18.96
CA PHE A 88 -11.63 1.60 -19.65
C PHE A 88 -12.65 0.61 -20.23
N ASP A 89 -12.62 0.42 -21.54
CA ASP A 89 -13.45 -0.54 -22.25
C ASP A 89 -13.02 -1.97 -21.88
N LEU A 90 -13.95 -2.75 -21.30
CA LEU A 90 -13.72 -4.15 -20.94
C LEU A 90 -13.74 -5.09 -22.15
N GLY A 91 -14.20 -4.60 -23.30
CA GLY A 91 -14.35 -5.32 -24.55
C GLY A 91 -15.65 -6.12 -24.66
N VAL A 92 -15.64 -7.09 -25.56
CA VAL A 92 -16.73 -8.05 -25.78
C VAL A 92 -16.15 -9.47 -25.87
N LEU A 93 -16.98 -10.48 -25.63
CA LEU A 93 -16.56 -11.88 -25.75
C LEU A 93 -16.34 -12.31 -27.20
N GLU A 94 -17.17 -11.80 -28.12
CA GLU A 94 -17.13 -12.13 -29.54
C GLU A 94 -17.26 -10.83 -30.35
N GLU A 95 -16.31 -10.62 -31.27
CA GLU A 95 -16.34 -9.51 -32.23
C GLU A 95 -17.33 -9.82 -33.37
N GLY A 96 -18.08 -8.81 -33.82
CA GLY A 96 -19.04 -8.97 -34.91
C GLY A 96 -19.82 -7.69 -35.21
N ASP A 97 -20.66 -7.73 -36.26
CA ASP A 97 -21.57 -6.63 -36.55
C ASP A 97 -22.49 -6.43 -35.33
N GLN A 98 -22.44 -5.26 -34.71
CA GLN A 98 -23.22 -4.93 -33.50
C GLN A 98 -22.94 -5.85 -32.30
N ALA A 99 -21.68 -5.92 -31.86
CA ALA A 99 -21.33 -6.49 -30.56
C ALA A 99 -21.61 -5.48 -29.43
N TYR A 100 -22.10 -5.94 -28.28
CA TYR A 100 -22.36 -5.13 -27.08
C TYR A 100 -21.88 -5.83 -25.82
N SER A 101 -21.58 -5.06 -24.79
CA SER A 101 -21.38 -5.56 -23.42
C SER A 101 -21.95 -4.61 -22.38
N TYR A 102 -22.44 -5.17 -21.28
CA TYR A 102 -23.04 -4.47 -20.16
C TYR A 102 -22.53 -5.06 -18.85
N ALA A 103 -21.85 -4.27 -18.04
CA ALA A 103 -21.58 -4.65 -16.65
C ALA A 103 -22.86 -4.47 -15.84
N THR A 104 -23.11 -5.39 -14.91
CA THR A 104 -24.25 -5.33 -13.99
C THR A 104 -23.81 -5.17 -12.55
N ASP A 105 -22.64 -5.71 -12.19
CA ASP A 105 -22.18 -5.74 -10.80
C ASP A 105 -20.65 -5.90 -10.71
N VAL A 106 -20.08 -5.56 -9.55
CA VAL A 106 -18.65 -5.59 -9.26
C VAL A 106 -18.37 -6.10 -7.84
N SER A 107 -17.29 -6.86 -7.64
CA SER A 107 -16.88 -7.33 -6.31
C SER A 107 -16.53 -6.18 -5.38
N ALA A 108 -16.55 -6.45 -4.07
CA ALA A 108 -16.31 -5.44 -3.03
C ALA A 108 -14.96 -4.73 -3.18
N ASP A 109 -13.94 -5.42 -3.71
CA ASP A 109 -12.60 -4.87 -3.97
C ASP A 109 -12.40 -4.26 -5.37
N GLY A 110 -13.46 -4.20 -6.19
CA GLY A 110 -13.39 -3.62 -7.54
C GLY A 110 -12.64 -4.47 -8.57
N ARG A 111 -12.24 -5.72 -8.26
CA ARG A 111 -11.39 -6.53 -9.15
C ARG A 111 -12.14 -7.49 -10.06
N VAL A 112 -13.37 -7.87 -9.72
CA VAL A 112 -14.17 -8.80 -10.51
C VAL A 112 -15.43 -8.10 -10.98
N VAL A 113 -15.61 -8.00 -12.30
CA VAL A 113 -16.78 -7.39 -12.92
C VAL A 113 -17.59 -8.47 -13.62
N VAL A 114 -18.92 -8.43 -13.50
CA VAL A 114 -19.80 -9.39 -14.17
C VAL A 114 -20.87 -8.68 -14.96
N GLY A 115 -21.44 -9.40 -15.93
CA GLY A 115 -22.55 -8.89 -16.72
C GLY A 115 -22.83 -9.75 -17.95
N GLU A 116 -23.28 -9.12 -19.03
CA GLU A 116 -23.60 -9.77 -20.30
C GLU A 116 -22.79 -9.19 -21.47
N SER A 117 -22.38 -10.04 -22.40
CA SER A 117 -21.91 -9.65 -23.72
C SER A 117 -22.82 -10.28 -24.76
N ARG A 118 -23.18 -9.51 -25.79
CA ARG A 118 -24.07 -9.99 -26.86
C ARG A 118 -23.55 -9.59 -28.23
N VAL A 119 -23.70 -10.48 -29.19
CA VAL A 119 -23.30 -10.24 -30.58
C VAL A 119 -24.39 -10.72 -31.52
N ASN A 120 -24.64 -9.94 -32.57
CA ASN A 120 -25.56 -10.31 -33.62
C ASN A 120 -24.86 -11.28 -34.59
N ILE A 121 -25.31 -12.53 -34.64
CA ILE A 121 -24.68 -13.59 -35.44
C ILE A 121 -25.36 -13.81 -36.80
N SER A 122 -26.60 -13.33 -36.99
CA SER A 122 -27.36 -13.34 -38.27
C SER A 122 -28.69 -12.57 -38.11
N GLU A 123 -29.42 -12.24 -39.19
CA GLU A 123 -30.67 -11.43 -39.15
C GLU A 123 -31.58 -11.73 -37.93
N ASN A 124 -31.58 -10.82 -36.94
CA ASN A 124 -32.33 -10.90 -35.68
C ASN A 124 -32.02 -12.12 -34.77
N ASN A 125 -30.81 -12.67 -34.86
CA ASN A 125 -30.34 -13.78 -34.02
C ASN A 125 -29.13 -13.32 -33.18
N TRP A 126 -29.34 -13.23 -31.88
CA TRP A 126 -28.38 -12.68 -30.93
C TRP A 126 -27.82 -13.80 -30.05
N ASN A 127 -26.51 -13.87 -29.94
CA ASN A 127 -25.82 -14.67 -28.94
C ASN A 127 -25.63 -13.81 -27.69
N TYR A 128 -26.04 -14.28 -26.51
CA TYR A 128 -25.86 -13.56 -25.24
C TYR A 128 -25.07 -14.44 -24.29
N GLN A 129 -24.02 -13.92 -23.69
CA GLN A 129 -23.18 -14.68 -22.79
C GLN A 129 -22.89 -13.88 -21.54
N ALA A 130 -23.16 -14.50 -20.40
CA ALA A 130 -22.69 -14.02 -19.12
C ALA A 130 -21.16 -14.01 -19.13
N PHE A 131 -20.56 -12.93 -18.64
CA PHE A 131 -19.12 -12.82 -18.50
C PHE A 131 -18.69 -12.60 -17.05
N ILE A 132 -17.44 -12.97 -16.80
CA ILE A 132 -16.63 -12.48 -15.67
C ILE A 132 -15.39 -11.80 -16.26
N TRP A 133 -15.05 -10.63 -15.74
CA TRP A 133 -13.86 -9.90 -16.12
C TRP A 133 -12.95 -9.73 -14.90
N THR A 134 -11.65 -9.95 -15.11
CA THR A 134 -10.61 -9.60 -14.13
C THR A 134 -9.43 -8.94 -14.83
N PRO A 135 -8.61 -8.12 -14.12
CA PRO A 135 -7.42 -7.53 -14.71
C PRO A 135 -6.47 -8.56 -15.30
N GLN A 136 -6.38 -9.77 -14.72
CA GLN A 136 -5.44 -10.79 -15.17
C GLN A 136 -5.91 -11.52 -16.43
N ASN A 137 -7.22 -11.69 -16.60
CA ASN A 137 -7.77 -12.57 -17.64
C ASN A 137 -8.58 -11.84 -18.70
N GLY A 138 -8.87 -10.55 -18.52
CA GLY A 138 -9.85 -9.85 -19.34
C GLY A 138 -11.24 -10.44 -19.22
N MET A 139 -12.08 -10.23 -20.24
CA MET A 139 -13.46 -10.73 -20.28
C MET A 139 -13.48 -12.22 -20.65
N VAL A 140 -14.10 -13.05 -19.80
CA VAL A 140 -14.20 -14.50 -19.98
C VAL A 140 -15.65 -14.94 -19.89
N SER A 141 -16.07 -15.80 -20.83
CA SER A 141 -17.43 -16.36 -20.86
C SER A 141 -17.68 -17.34 -19.71
N LEU A 142 -18.84 -17.25 -19.09
CA LEU A 142 -19.31 -18.21 -18.08
C LEU A 142 -19.98 -19.45 -18.70
N GLY A 143 -20.23 -19.43 -20.01
CA GLY A 143 -20.97 -20.46 -20.74
C GLY A 143 -22.48 -20.37 -20.55
N THR A 144 -23.20 -21.45 -20.88
CA THR A 144 -24.66 -21.58 -20.74
C THR A 144 -25.02 -22.95 -20.16
N LEU A 145 -26.28 -23.12 -19.74
CA LEU A 145 -26.88 -24.42 -19.37
C LEU A 145 -27.31 -25.24 -20.60
N GLY A 146 -26.60 -25.08 -21.72
CA GLY A 146 -26.82 -25.79 -22.98
C GLY A 146 -27.79 -25.11 -23.95
N GLY A 147 -28.32 -23.93 -23.60
CA GLY A 147 -29.05 -23.04 -24.52
C GLY A 147 -28.16 -21.97 -25.15
N ASN A 148 -28.78 -20.96 -25.76
CA ASN A 148 -28.13 -19.91 -26.55
C ASN A 148 -27.91 -18.58 -25.82
N TYR A 149 -28.39 -18.45 -24.58
CA TYR A 149 -28.14 -17.27 -23.76
C TYR A 149 -27.88 -17.54 -22.29
N SER A 150 -27.04 -16.69 -21.70
CA SER A 150 -26.85 -16.52 -20.27
C SER A 150 -26.62 -15.05 -19.91
N TYR A 151 -27.00 -14.68 -18.69
CA TYR A 151 -26.87 -13.33 -18.14
C TYR A 151 -26.40 -13.42 -16.68
N ALA A 152 -25.29 -12.76 -16.35
CA ALA A 152 -24.91 -12.57 -14.95
C ALA A 152 -25.67 -11.37 -14.38
N ARG A 153 -26.04 -11.46 -13.10
CA ARG A 153 -26.82 -10.43 -12.39
C ARG A 153 -26.02 -9.82 -11.24
N ALA A 154 -25.36 -10.67 -10.46
CA ALA A 154 -24.62 -10.26 -9.27
C ALA A 154 -23.40 -11.17 -9.00
N VAL A 155 -22.44 -10.67 -8.24
CA VAL A 155 -21.21 -11.34 -7.84
C VAL A 155 -20.99 -11.24 -6.32
N SER A 156 -20.41 -12.27 -5.72
CA SER A 156 -20.08 -12.26 -4.28
C SER A 156 -19.02 -11.21 -3.96
N SER A 157 -18.96 -10.74 -2.71
CA SER A 157 -18.01 -9.70 -2.28
C SER A 157 -16.56 -10.09 -2.58
N ASP A 158 -16.24 -11.39 -2.50
CA ASP A 158 -14.92 -11.95 -2.80
C ASP A 158 -14.67 -12.27 -4.29
N GLY A 159 -15.64 -12.04 -5.17
CA GLY A 159 -15.53 -12.28 -6.61
C GLY A 159 -15.62 -13.75 -7.04
N ASN A 160 -15.84 -14.69 -6.12
CA ASN A 160 -15.73 -16.13 -6.41
C ASN A 160 -17.02 -16.79 -6.90
N VAL A 161 -18.17 -16.16 -6.68
CA VAL A 161 -19.49 -16.70 -7.01
C VAL A 161 -20.24 -15.69 -7.87
N VAL A 162 -20.73 -16.15 -9.03
CA VAL A 162 -21.57 -15.34 -9.92
C VAL A 162 -22.94 -15.99 -10.06
N ILE A 163 -24.01 -15.21 -10.03
CA ILE A 163 -25.38 -15.70 -10.21
C ILE A 163 -26.07 -14.98 -11.35
N GLY A 164 -27.15 -15.60 -11.85
CA GLY A 164 -27.99 -14.99 -12.87
C GLY A 164 -28.92 -16.03 -13.49
N GLN A 165 -29.23 -15.86 -14.79
CA GLN A 165 -30.09 -16.80 -15.52
C GLN A 165 -29.44 -17.30 -16.80
N SER A 166 -29.75 -18.54 -17.18
CA SER A 166 -29.32 -19.14 -18.43
C SER A 166 -30.42 -19.99 -19.03
N SER A 167 -30.53 -19.94 -20.35
CA SER A 167 -31.35 -20.85 -21.12
C SER A 167 -30.79 -22.28 -21.09
N THR A 168 -31.70 -23.24 -21.05
CA THR A 168 -31.43 -24.68 -21.10
C THR A 168 -31.43 -25.21 -22.54
N THR A 169 -31.05 -26.48 -22.72
CA THR A 169 -31.01 -27.13 -24.04
C THR A 169 -32.28 -26.89 -24.87
N ASN A 170 -32.08 -26.58 -26.16
CA ASN A 170 -33.12 -26.19 -27.13
C ASN A 170 -33.88 -24.89 -26.80
N ASN A 171 -33.33 -24.03 -25.93
CA ASN A 171 -33.96 -22.78 -25.48
C ASN A 171 -35.39 -23.01 -24.94
N SER A 172 -35.58 -24.14 -24.26
CA SER A 172 -36.91 -24.59 -23.84
C SER A 172 -37.37 -23.96 -22.53
N SER A 173 -36.46 -23.37 -21.76
CA SER A 173 -36.68 -22.81 -20.42
C SER A 173 -35.47 -22.01 -19.94
N ASP A 174 -35.68 -21.05 -19.05
CA ASP A 174 -34.62 -20.33 -18.32
C ASP A 174 -34.48 -20.83 -16.89
N ARG A 175 -33.23 -20.92 -16.44
CA ARG A 175 -32.91 -21.37 -15.09
C ARG A 175 -31.98 -20.40 -14.41
N ALA A 176 -32.24 -20.17 -13.13
CA ALA A 176 -31.31 -19.56 -12.23
C ALA A 176 -30.04 -20.41 -12.18
N PHE A 177 -28.87 -19.77 -12.28
CA PHE A 177 -27.59 -20.46 -12.15
C PHE A 177 -26.75 -19.87 -11.01
N ARG A 178 -25.81 -20.69 -10.54
CA ARG A 178 -24.65 -20.28 -9.75
C ARG A 178 -23.38 -20.74 -10.45
N TRP A 179 -22.41 -19.87 -10.61
CA TRP A 179 -21.14 -20.17 -11.26
C TRP A 179 -19.98 -19.98 -10.28
N THR A 180 -19.00 -20.88 -10.35
CA THR A 180 -17.68 -20.71 -9.73
C THR A 180 -16.61 -21.17 -10.69
N ALA A 181 -15.39 -20.62 -10.57
CA ALA A 181 -14.27 -21.04 -11.41
C ALA A 181 -13.97 -22.55 -11.31
N ALA A 182 -14.16 -23.15 -10.14
CA ALA A 182 -13.91 -24.57 -9.91
C ALA A 182 -15.03 -25.49 -10.43
N GLY A 183 -16.28 -25.02 -10.40
CA GLY A 183 -17.48 -25.84 -10.68
C GLY A 183 -18.13 -25.57 -12.04
N GLY A 184 -17.81 -24.46 -12.69
CA GLY A 184 -18.55 -23.97 -13.84
C GLY A 184 -19.98 -23.54 -13.49
N MET A 185 -20.84 -23.47 -14.50
CA MET A 185 -22.24 -23.06 -14.36
C MET A 185 -23.11 -24.20 -13.80
N GLN A 186 -23.76 -23.97 -12.67
CA GLN A 186 -24.65 -24.92 -11.99
C GLN A 186 -26.11 -24.44 -12.11
N ASP A 187 -27.00 -25.29 -12.62
CA ASP A 187 -28.46 -25.10 -12.57
C ASP A 187 -28.96 -25.22 -11.13
N LEU A 188 -29.71 -24.21 -10.65
CA LEU A 188 -30.29 -24.19 -9.31
C LEU A 188 -31.64 -24.92 -9.20
N GLY A 189 -32.23 -25.28 -10.34
CA GLY A 189 -33.53 -25.94 -10.45
C GLY A 189 -34.72 -24.97 -10.43
N THR A 190 -35.89 -25.49 -10.08
CA THR A 190 -37.15 -24.74 -9.93
C THR A 190 -38.00 -25.31 -8.80
N LEU A 191 -39.03 -24.56 -8.41
CA LEU A 191 -40.08 -24.94 -7.47
C LEU A 191 -41.17 -25.86 -8.07
N GLY A 192 -40.97 -26.40 -9.27
CA GLY A 192 -41.90 -27.32 -9.94
C GLY A 192 -42.35 -26.90 -11.34
N GLY A 193 -42.11 -25.65 -11.72
CA GLY A 193 -42.33 -25.13 -13.06
C GLY A 193 -41.12 -25.20 -13.99
N THR A 194 -41.12 -24.36 -15.03
CA THR A 194 -40.09 -24.35 -16.08
C THR A 194 -39.10 -23.21 -15.94
N TYR A 195 -39.42 -22.13 -15.23
CA TYR A 195 -38.57 -20.94 -15.17
C TYR A 195 -38.08 -20.62 -13.76
N SER A 196 -36.82 -20.20 -13.63
CA SER A 196 -36.26 -19.58 -12.41
C SER A 196 -35.26 -18.48 -12.77
N TYR A 197 -35.17 -17.47 -11.91
CA TYR A 197 -34.29 -16.31 -12.09
C TYR A 197 -33.66 -15.95 -10.75
N ALA A 198 -32.34 -15.79 -10.71
CA ALA A 198 -31.61 -15.32 -9.53
C ALA A 198 -31.37 -13.82 -9.65
N TYR A 199 -31.70 -13.09 -8.59
CA TYR A 199 -31.58 -11.62 -8.56
C TYR A 199 -30.48 -11.14 -7.63
N ASP A 200 -30.21 -11.86 -6.55
CA ASP A 200 -29.22 -11.45 -5.57
C ASP A 200 -28.59 -12.64 -4.82
N LEU A 201 -27.44 -12.42 -4.19
CA LEU A 201 -26.70 -13.37 -3.37
C LEU A 201 -26.11 -12.67 -2.14
N ASN A 202 -25.85 -13.43 -1.09
CA ASN A 202 -25.16 -12.88 0.08
C ASN A 202 -23.64 -12.79 -0.17
N ASP A 203 -22.91 -12.09 0.70
CA ASP A 203 -21.48 -11.78 0.53
C ASP A 203 -20.57 -12.95 0.16
N ASP A 204 -20.80 -14.14 0.73
CA ASP A 204 -19.98 -15.35 0.47
C ASP A 204 -20.54 -16.24 -0.66
N GLY A 205 -21.67 -15.83 -1.26
CA GLY A 205 -22.38 -16.55 -2.32
C GLY A 205 -22.87 -17.95 -1.93
N SER A 206 -23.09 -18.20 -0.63
CA SER A 206 -23.67 -19.45 -0.13
C SER A 206 -25.21 -19.48 -0.21
N VAL A 207 -25.84 -18.31 -0.28
CA VAL A 207 -27.28 -18.10 -0.40
C VAL A 207 -27.58 -17.30 -1.66
N VAL A 208 -28.52 -17.80 -2.46
CA VAL A 208 -29.00 -17.14 -3.69
C VAL A 208 -30.50 -16.94 -3.58
N VAL A 209 -31.01 -15.79 -3.98
CA VAL A 209 -32.44 -15.47 -3.94
C VAL A 209 -32.94 -15.00 -5.30
N GLY A 210 -34.25 -15.13 -5.49
CA GLY A 210 -34.92 -14.71 -6.71
C GLY A 210 -36.34 -15.26 -6.75
N TYR A 211 -36.84 -15.60 -7.94
CA TYR A 211 -38.16 -16.21 -8.09
C TYR A 211 -38.15 -17.40 -9.05
N SER A 212 -39.08 -18.32 -8.83
CA SER A 212 -39.22 -19.54 -9.60
C SER A 212 -40.68 -19.90 -9.79
N TYR A 213 -40.98 -20.47 -10.96
CA TYR A 213 -42.29 -20.98 -11.27
C TYR A 213 -42.56 -22.24 -10.44
N VAL A 214 -43.75 -22.32 -9.86
CA VAL A 214 -44.17 -23.44 -9.00
C VAL A 214 -44.94 -24.52 -9.77
N ASP A 215 -45.50 -24.17 -10.94
CA ASP A 215 -46.15 -25.11 -11.86
C ASP A 215 -45.98 -24.68 -13.32
N SER A 216 -46.20 -25.60 -14.26
CA SER A 216 -46.05 -25.38 -15.71
C SER A 216 -47.32 -24.93 -16.44
N THR A 217 -48.42 -24.70 -15.72
CA THR A 217 -49.77 -24.54 -16.30
C THR A 217 -50.40 -23.17 -16.07
N ASN A 218 -50.00 -22.45 -15.03
CA ASN A 218 -50.64 -21.20 -14.60
C ASN A 218 -49.69 -20.01 -14.48
N ASN A 219 -48.42 -20.16 -14.89
CA ASN A 219 -47.36 -19.15 -14.75
C ASN A 219 -47.23 -18.55 -13.33
N ARG A 220 -47.62 -19.31 -12.31
CA ARG A 220 -47.47 -18.92 -10.90
C ARG A 220 -46.01 -19.06 -10.51
N HIS A 221 -45.50 -18.09 -9.77
CA HIS A 221 -44.11 -18.06 -9.36
C HIS A 221 -43.97 -17.46 -7.97
N HIS A 222 -43.09 -18.04 -7.18
CA HIS A 222 -42.81 -17.60 -5.83
C HIS A 222 -41.34 -17.22 -5.68
N ALA A 223 -41.09 -16.37 -4.70
CA ALA A 223 -39.77 -16.07 -4.18
C ALA A 223 -39.12 -17.36 -3.68
N PHE A 224 -37.83 -17.54 -3.98
CA PHE A 224 -37.06 -18.67 -3.47
C PHE A 224 -35.82 -18.20 -2.70
N ARG A 225 -35.34 -19.08 -1.82
CA ARG A 225 -33.99 -19.05 -1.25
C ARG A 225 -33.29 -20.35 -1.59
N TRP A 226 -32.11 -20.29 -2.15
CA TRP A 226 -31.32 -21.46 -2.51
C TRP A 226 -30.05 -21.53 -1.68
N THR A 227 -29.68 -22.73 -1.23
CA THR A 227 -28.36 -23.01 -0.66
C THR A 227 -27.80 -24.29 -1.24
N THR A 228 -26.48 -24.44 -1.22
CA THR A 228 -25.79 -25.65 -1.68
C THR A 228 -26.25 -26.92 -0.93
N THR A 229 -26.59 -26.81 0.35
CA THR A 229 -27.01 -27.94 1.19
C THR A 229 -28.52 -28.19 1.18
N GLY A 230 -29.33 -27.15 0.97
CA GLY A 230 -30.79 -27.21 1.05
C GLY A 230 -31.50 -27.28 -0.30
N GLY A 231 -30.81 -26.92 -1.39
CA GLY A 231 -31.46 -26.72 -2.69
C GLY A 231 -32.39 -25.50 -2.68
N MET A 232 -33.33 -25.46 -3.63
CA MET A 232 -34.29 -24.37 -3.77
C MET A 232 -35.44 -24.51 -2.77
N GLN A 233 -35.61 -23.51 -1.91
CA GLN A 233 -36.69 -23.41 -0.93
C GLN A 233 -37.73 -22.39 -1.38
N ASP A 234 -39.01 -22.80 -1.43
CA ASP A 234 -40.14 -21.90 -1.63
C ASP A 234 -40.35 -21.02 -0.38
N LEU A 235 -40.41 -19.70 -0.55
CA LEU A 235 -40.69 -18.75 0.53
C LEU A 235 -42.19 -18.43 0.67
N GLY A 236 -43.00 -18.87 -0.28
CA GLY A 236 -44.45 -18.68 -0.31
C GLY A 236 -44.86 -17.26 -0.75
N THR A 237 -46.08 -16.87 -0.38
CA THR A 237 -46.67 -15.57 -0.70
C THR A 237 -47.34 -14.97 0.54
N LEU A 238 -47.81 -13.72 0.44
CA LEU A 238 -48.68 -13.08 1.45
C LEU A 238 -50.16 -13.45 1.24
N GLY A 239 -50.42 -14.63 0.67
CA GLY A 239 -51.75 -15.19 0.42
C GLY A 239 -52.24 -15.04 -1.02
N GLY A 240 -51.56 -14.23 -1.84
CA GLY A 240 -51.76 -14.18 -3.30
C GLY A 240 -51.04 -15.30 -4.04
N ARG A 241 -50.84 -15.12 -5.34
CA ARG A 241 -50.24 -16.12 -6.24
C ARG A 241 -48.76 -15.88 -6.50
N TRP A 242 -48.28 -14.64 -6.43
CA TRP A 242 -46.98 -14.23 -6.96
C TRP A 242 -46.09 -13.65 -5.86
N SER A 243 -44.80 -13.96 -5.86
CA SER A 243 -43.81 -13.29 -5.02
C SER A 243 -42.43 -13.29 -5.66
N TYR A 244 -41.62 -12.28 -5.31
CA TYR A 244 -40.28 -12.04 -5.84
C TYR A 244 -39.34 -11.70 -4.69
N ALA A 245 -38.21 -12.40 -4.58
CA ALA A 245 -37.11 -11.94 -3.75
C ALA A 245 -36.21 -11.03 -4.59
N GLU A 246 -35.97 -9.81 -4.11
CA GLU A 246 -35.15 -8.79 -4.78
C GLU A 246 -33.77 -8.67 -4.14
N GLY A 247 -33.64 -8.98 -2.83
CA GLY A 247 -32.38 -8.81 -2.11
C GLY A 247 -32.24 -9.72 -0.89
N VAL A 248 -31.01 -9.92 -0.45
CA VAL A 248 -30.63 -10.72 0.72
C VAL A 248 -29.51 -10.02 1.49
N ASN A 249 -29.56 -10.05 2.82
CA ASN A 249 -28.49 -9.44 3.61
C ASN A 249 -27.17 -10.24 3.55
N ALA A 250 -26.07 -9.62 3.98
CA ALA A 250 -24.70 -10.14 3.89
C ALA A 250 -24.51 -11.58 4.40
N ASN A 251 -25.22 -11.98 5.46
CA ASN A 251 -25.11 -13.33 6.05
C ASN A 251 -26.14 -14.33 5.51
N GLY A 252 -27.03 -13.92 4.59
CA GLY A 252 -27.97 -14.80 3.92
C GLY A 252 -29.19 -15.23 4.75
N ASN A 253 -29.49 -14.56 5.87
CA ASN A 253 -30.55 -14.95 6.81
C ASN A 253 -31.83 -14.11 6.73
N VAL A 254 -31.78 -12.93 6.11
CA VAL A 254 -32.93 -12.07 5.80
C VAL A 254 -33.06 -11.93 4.29
N VAL A 255 -34.25 -12.21 3.76
CA VAL A 255 -34.59 -12.02 2.34
C VAL A 255 -35.69 -10.97 2.24
N ILE A 256 -35.59 -10.04 1.28
CA ILE A 256 -36.63 -9.04 1.02
C ILE A 256 -37.14 -9.13 -0.41
N GLY A 257 -38.27 -8.48 -0.63
CA GLY A 257 -38.84 -8.31 -1.96
C GLY A 257 -40.29 -7.90 -1.86
N HIS A 258 -41.12 -8.39 -2.77
CA HIS A 258 -42.53 -8.06 -2.80
C HIS A 258 -43.40 -9.28 -3.15
N SER A 259 -44.62 -9.29 -2.64
CA SER A 259 -45.50 -10.46 -2.67
C SER A 259 -46.95 -10.04 -2.79
N GLU A 260 -47.70 -10.77 -3.60
CA GLU A 260 -49.12 -10.53 -3.79
C GLU A 260 -49.87 -10.88 -2.50
N VAL A 261 -50.68 -9.92 -2.03
CA VAL A 261 -51.53 -10.09 -0.84
C VAL A 261 -52.91 -10.62 -1.22
N THR A 262 -53.61 -11.22 -0.26
CA THR A 262 -55.04 -11.54 -0.46
C THR A 262 -55.84 -10.25 -0.49
N SER A 263 -56.41 -9.90 -1.63
CA SER A 263 -57.27 -8.72 -1.77
C SER A 263 -58.41 -8.95 -2.76
N ASP A 264 -59.45 -8.12 -2.69
CA ASP A 264 -60.58 -8.16 -3.64
C ASP A 264 -60.13 -7.80 -5.08
N ASP A 265 -58.99 -7.11 -5.20
CA ASP A 265 -58.32 -6.79 -6.46
C ASP A 265 -57.12 -7.74 -6.69
N SER A 266 -57.06 -8.39 -7.85
CA SER A 266 -55.87 -9.15 -8.25
C SER A 266 -54.70 -8.21 -8.56
N GLY A 267 -53.47 -8.61 -8.22
CA GLY A 267 -52.25 -7.88 -8.57
C GLY A 267 -51.82 -6.79 -7.58
N VAL A 268 -52.24 -6.89 -6.31
CA VAL A 268 -51.81 -5.97 -5.24
C VAL A 268 -50.58 -6.54 -4.53
N TYR A 269 -49.48 -5.80 -4.50
CA TYR A 269 -48.18 -6.25 -3.97
C TYR A 269 -47.75 -5.44 -2.76
N HIS A 270 -47.34 -6.15 -1.71
CA HIS A 270 -46.68 -5.54 -0.56
C HIS A 270 -45.23 -6.01 -0.46
N ALA A 271 -44.38 -5.10 0.01
CA ALA A 271 -43.02 -5.40 0.40
C ALA A 271 -43.03 -6.42 1.54
N PHE A 272 -42.13 -7.39 1.49
CA PHE A 272 -41.98 -8.39 2.55
C PHE A 272 -40.55 -8.44 3.07
N ARG A 273 -40.43 -8.96 4.29
CA ARG A 273 -39.18 -9.45 4.88
C ARG A 273 -39.38 -10.89 5.29
N TRP A 274 -38.47 -11.77 4.89
CA TRP A 274 -38.53 -13.20 5.20
C TRP A 274 -37.33 -13.60 6.05
N THR A 275 -37.58 -14.41 7.08
CA THR A 275 -36.53 -15.09 7.84
C THR A 275 -36.90 -16.56 8.04
N THR A 276 -35.90 -17.40 8.29
CA THR A 276 -36.13 -18.84 8.51
C THR A 276 -37.05 -19.10 9.72
N THR A 277 -37.00 -18.25 10.75
CA THR A 277 -37.81 -18.40 11.97
C THR A 277 -39.16 -17.72 11.89
N GLY A 278 -39.28 -16.62 11.16
CA GLY A 278 -40.48 -15.80 11.07
C GLY A 278 -41.36 -16.09 9.85
N GLY A 279 -40.83 -16.76 8.82
CA GLY A 279 -41.50 -16.85 7.52
C GLY A 279 -41.60 -15.48 6.83
N MET A 280 -42.53 -15.36 5.88
CA MET A 280 -42.76 -14.12 5.13
C MET A 280 -43.61 -13.14 5.97
N GLN A 281 -43.02 -11.99 6.31
CA GLN A 281 -43.66 -10.90 7.03
C GLN A 281 -44.01 -9.78 6.05
N ASP A 282 -45.27 -9.34 6.05
CA ASP A 282 -45.72 -8.13 5.35
C ASP A 282 -45.14 -6.88 6.04
N LEU A 283 -44.49 -6.00 5.28
CA LEU A 283 -43.94 -4.73 5.77
C LEU A 283 -44.96 -3.58 5.74
N GLY A 284 -46.12 -3.80 5.11
CA GLY A 284 -47.18 -2.81 4.93
C GLY A 284 -46.90 -1.82 3.82
N THR A 285 -47.57 -0.68 3.88
CA THR A 285 -47.52 0.41 2.90
C THR A 285 -47.53 1.77 3.60
N LEU A 286 -47.25 2.84 2.86
CA LEU A 286 -47.45 4.23 3.26
C LEU A 286 -48.93 4.67 3.18
N GLY A 287 -49.85 3.78 3.55
CA GLY A 287 -51.30 4.00 3.54
C GLY A 287 -51.99 3.77 2.18
N GLY A 288 -51.23 3.58 1.10
CA GLY A 288 -51.76 3.09 -0.17
C GLY A 288 -51.92 1.57 -0.18
N ASN A 289 -52.05 0.97 -1.36
CA ASN A 289 -52.21 -0.48 -1.50
C ASN A 289 -50.96 -1.21 -2.03
N TRP A 290 -49.87 -0.50 -2.34
CA TRP A 290 -48.71 -1.10 -3.04
C TRP A 290 -47.40 -0.72 -2.35
N SER A 291 -46.48 -1.66 -2.19
CA SER A 291 -45.10 -1.41 -1.75
C SER A 291 -44.13 -2.46 -2.31
N TYR A 292 -42.89 -2.03 -2.57
CA TYR A 292 -41.83 -2.86 -3.15
C TYR A 292 -40.52 -2.58 -2.40
N ALA A 293 -39.94 -3.62 -1.80
CA ALA A 293 -38.56 -3.55 -1.30
C ALA A 293 -37.58 -3.74 -2.46
N ARG A 294 -36.55 -2.91 -2.51
CA ARG A 294 -35.52 -2.91 -3.56
C ARG A 294 -34.16 -3.34 -3.05
N ASP A 295 -33.85 -2.99 -1.80
CA ASP A 295 -32.54 -3.27 -1.22
C ASP A 295 -32.58 -3.33 0.32
N ILE A 296 -31.53 -3.91 0.91
CA ILE A 296 -31.38 -4.14 2.35
C ILE A 296 -29.93 -3.94 2.80
N ASP A 297 -29.74 -3.38 4.00
CA ASP A 297 -28.40 -3.25 4.58
C ASP A 297 -27.79 -4.63 4.96
N ALA A 298 -26.48 -4.64 5.22
CA ALA A 298 -25.76 -5.88 5.52
C ALA A 298 -26.27 -6.60 6.78
N SER A 299 -26.80 -5.87 7.76
CA SER A 299 -27.33 -6.48 8.98
C SER A 299 -28.72 -7.11 8.79
N GLY A 300 -29.50 -6.60 7.84
CA GLY A 300 -30.88 -7.02 7.59
C GLY A 300 -31.93 -6.26 8.43
N ASP A 301 -31.57 -5.08 8.93
CA ASP A 301 -32.36 -4.23 9.82
C ASP A 301 -32.96 -3.00 9.11
N VAL A 302 -32.41 -2.60 7.97
CA VAL A 302 -32.88 -1.45 7.16
C VAL A 302 -33.26 -1.95 5.77
N VAL A 303 -34.54 -1.87 5.44
CA VAL A 303 -35.08 -2.21 4.12
C VAL A 303 -35.52 -0.94 3.42
N VAL A 304 -35.15 -0.76 2.15
CA VAL A 304 -35.52 0.43 1.38
C VAL A 304 -36.28 0.05 0.12
N GLY A 305 -37.05 1.00 -0.39
CA GLY A 305 -37.79 0.83 -1.64
C GLY A 305 -38.80 1.94 -1.84
N TYR A 306 -39.95 1.62 -2.42
CA TYR A 306 -41.00 2.60 -2.69
C TYR A 306 -42.39 2.03 -2.38
N SER A 307 -43.29 2.91 -1.96
CA SER A 307 -44.66 2.57 -1.60
C SER A 307 -45.62 3.63 -2.09
N ARG A 308 -46.80 3.19 -2.52
CA ARG A 308 -47.91 4.10 -2.82
C ARG A 308 -48.39 4.77 -1.54
N ILE A 309 -48.62 6.07 -1.60
CA ILE A 309 -49.14 6.86 -0.47
C ILE A 309 -50.67 6.85 -0.41
N GLY A 310 -51.22 6.93 0.81
CA GLY A 310 -52.65 6.83 1.11
C GLY A 310 -53.48 8.11 0.92
N ASP A 311 -53.00 9.08 0.15
CA ASP A 311 -53.65 10.40 -0.05
C ASP A 311 -54.66 10.42 -1.22
N GLY A 312 -54.82 9.30 -1.92
CA GLY A 312 -55.70 9.17 -3.09
C GLY A 312 -55.08 9.64 -4.41
N SER A 313 -53.85 10.15 -4.41
CA SER A 313 -53.17 10.66 -5.60
C SER A 313 -52.68 9.59 -6.56
N GLY A 314 -52.31 8.42 -6.01
CA GLY A 314 -51.71 7.35 -6.79
C GLY A 314 -50.19 7.35 -6.87
N TYR A 315 -49.52 8.34 -6.28
CA TYR A 315 -48.06 8.45 -6.37
C TYR A 315 -47.32 7.53 -5.40
N TYR A 316 -46.03 7.34 -5.67
CA TYR A 316 -45.12 6.51 -4.90
C TYR A 316 -44.08 7.37 -4.21
N HIS A 317 -43.83 7.09 -2.94
CA HIS A 317 -42.72 7.66 -2.19
C HIS A 317 -41.72 6.59 -1.81
N ALA A 318 -40.45 6.98 -1.76
CA ALA A 318 -39.38 6.21 -1.20
C ALA A 318 -39.66 5.95 0.28
N PHE A 319 -39.39 4.73 0.75
CA PHE A 319 -39.52 4.38 2.15
C PHE A 319 -38.21 3.82 2.70
N ARG A 320 -38.08 3.95 4.02
CA ARG A 320 -37.16 3.18 4.86
C ARG A 320 -37.98 2.39 5.87
N TRP A 321 -37.73 1.10 6.01
CA TRP A 321 -38.38 0.25 6.99
C TRP A 321 -37.36 -0.28 7.98
N THR A 322 -37.72 -0.27 9.27
CA THR A 322 -36.97 -0.98 10.32
C THR A 322 -37.91 -1.83 11.18
N PRO A 323 -37.40 -2.89 11.84
CA PRO A 323 -38.19 -3.70 12.75
C PRO A 323 -38.85 -2.89 13.88
N THR A 324 -38.22 -1.79 14.30
CA THR A 324 -38.68 -0.96 15.42
C THR A 324 -39.72 0.07 15.02
N ASN A 325 -39.56 0.70 13.85
CA ASN A 325 -40.36 1.87 13.44
C ASN A 325 -41.39 1.53 12.35
N GLY A 326 -41.30 0.35 11.73
CA GLY A 326 -42.11 0.02 10.57
C GLY A 326 -41.71 0.85 9.35
N MET A 327 -42.63 1.01 8.40
CA MET A 327 -42.39 1.75 7.16
C MET A 327 -42.47 3.26 7.40
N GLN A 328 -41.38 3.96 7.12
CA GLN A 328 -41.24 5.40 7.20
C GLN A 328 -41.16 6.01 5.80
N ASP A 329 -41.98 7.03 5.55
CA ASP A 329 -41.91 7.86 4.34
C ASP A 329 -40.64 8.73 4.37
N LEU A 330 -39.83 8.70 3.30
CA LEU A 330 -38.65 9.54 3.16
C LEU A 330 -38.96 10.93 2.56
N GLY A 331 -40.18 11.12 2.05
CA GLY A 331 -40.61 12.33 1.37
C GLY A 331 -40.08 12.43 -0.06
N THR A 332 -40.02 13.65 -0.58
CA THR A 332 -39.62 13.98 -1.95
C THR A 332 -38.73 15.23 -1.95
N LEU A 333 -38.15 15.57 -3.10
CA LEU A 333 -37.47 16.86 -3.34
C LEU A 333 -38.46 18.01 -3.65
N GLY A 334 -39.66 17.96 -3.08
CA GLY A 334 -40.74 18.94 -3.26
C GLY A 334 -41.78 18.57 -4.32
N GLY A 335 -41.55 17.50 -5.10
CA GLY A 335 -42.54 16.91 -6.00
C GLY A 335 -43.44 15.88 -5.32
N ASN A 336 -44.06 15.01 -6.11
CA ASN A 336 -45.00 13.99 -5.65
C ASN A 336 -44.50 12.55 -5.74
N TYR A 337 -43.26 12.34 -6.19
CA TYR A 337 -42.71 11.02 -6.45
C TYR A 337 -41.28 10.90 -5.91
N SER A 338 -40.98 9.76 -5.30
CA SER A 338 -39.62 9.35 -4.97
C SER A 338 -39.48 7.84 -4.98
N TYR A 339 -38.26 7.38 -5.26
CA TYR A 339 -37.93 5.97 -5.42
C TYR A 339 -36.54 5.71 -4.85
N ALA A 340 -36.44 4.90 -3.78
CA ALA A 340 -35.15 4.42 -3.29
C ALA A 340 -34.68 3.20 -4.10
N ARG A 341 -33.43 3.25 -4.56
CA ARG A 341 -32.77 2.22 -5.36
C ARG A 341 -31.90 1.32 -4.49
N HIS A 342 -31.05 1.92 -3.66
CA HIS A 342 -30.00 1.23 -2.92
C HIS A 342 -29.79 1.87 -1.53
N VAL A 343 -29.21 1.13 -0.60
CA VAL A 343 -28.82 1.57 0.74
C VAL A 343 -27.38 1.16 1.05
N SER A 344 -26.63 2.04 1.73
CA SER A 344 -25.27 1.73 2.17
C SER A 344 -25.25 0.51 3.10
N ARG A 345 -24.09 -0.14 3.18
CA ARG A 345 -23.89 -1.40 3.92
C ARG A 345 -24.28 -1.30 5.40
N ASP A 346 -24.12 -0.11 5.99
CA ASP A 346 -24.48 0.21 7.38
C ASP A 346 -25.94 0.71 7.57
N GLY A 347 -26.71 0.83 6.48
CA GLY A 347 -28.11 1.29 6.53
C GLY A 347 -28.29 2.79 6.72
N SER A 348 -27.22 3.59 6.70
CA SER A 348 -27.25 5.02 7.06
C SER A 348 -27.54 5.96 5.90
N THR A 349 -27.18 5.57 4.67
CA THR A 349 -27.30 6.38 3.47
C THR A 349 -28.18 5.67 2.44
N ILE A 350 -29.22 6.35 1.96
CA ILE A 350 -30.16 5.81 0.96
C ILE A 350 -30.07 6.66 -0.30
N VAL A 351 -30.00 6.02 -1.46
CA VAL A 351 -29.91 6.70 -2.76
C VAL A 351 -31.05 6.30 -3.68
N GLY A 352 -31.33 7.17 -4.64
CA GLY A 352 -32.39 6.94 -5.61
C GLY A 352 -32.69 8.20 -6.40
N HIS A 353 -33.94 8.38 -6.79
CA HIS A 353 -34.39 9.58 -7.50
C HIS A 353 -35.75 10.09 -7.01
N SER A 354 -35.99 11.39 -7.13
CA SER A 354 -37.23 12.05 -6.72
C SER A 354 -37.61 13.18 -7.67
N ASN A 355 -38.92 13.39 -7.84
CA ASN A 355 -39.44 14.57 -8.51
C ASN A 355 -39.13 15.82 -7.69
N ILE A 356 -38.66 16.86 -8.38
CA ILE A 356 -38.51 18.19 -7.79
C ILE A 356 -39.86 18.92 -7.72
N THR A 357 -39.85 20.09 -7.08
CA THR A 357 -41.01 21.01 -7.04
C THR A 357 -41.63 21.14 -8.43
N ASP A 358 -42.97 21.11 -8.52
CA ASP A 358 -43.80 21.13 -9.74
C ASP A 358 -43.79 19.89 -10.65
N ASN A 359 -42.99 18.86 -10.32
CA ASN A 359 -42.85 17.62 -11.08
C ASN A 359 -42.32 17.79 -12.50
N SER A 360 -41.58 18.87 -12.76
CA SER A 360 -40.91 19.11 -14.05
C SER A 360 -39.82 18.09 -14.38
N ALA A 361 -39.17 17.52 -13.35
CA ALA A 361 -37.97 16.71 -13.52
C ALA A 361 -37.73 15.74 -12.35
N GLN A 362 -36.88 14.73 -12.58
CA GLN A 362 -36.33 13.87 -11.54
C GLN A 362 -34.88 14.21 -11.23
N ARG A 363 -34.51 14.10 -9.95
CA ARG A 363 -33.15 14.30 -9.45
C ARG A 363 -32.70 13.11 -8.65
N ALA A 364 -31.44 12.73 -8.80
CA ALA A 364 -30.77 11.82 -7.91
C ALA A 364 -30.78 12.43 -6.50
N PHE A 365 -31.06 11.60 -5.49
CA PHE A 365 -31.02 12.04 -4.11
C PHE A 365 -30.08 11.19 -3.27
N ARG A 366 -29.59 11.81 -2.20
CA ARG A 366 -29.03 11.14 -1.03
C ARG A 366 -29.90 11.43 0.18
N TRP A 367 -30.23 10.41 0.96
CA TRP A 367 -31.00 10.56 2.20
C TRP A 367 -30.21 10.01 3.37
N THR A 368 -30.18 10.77 4.46
CA THR A 368 -29.74 10.29 5.78
C THR A 368 -30.76 10.70 6.84
N GLU A 369 -30.75 10.03 7.98
CA GLU A 369 -31.64 10.39 9.09
C GLU A 369 -31.37 11.81 9.62
N ALA A 370 -30.12 12.28 9.55
CA ALA A 370 -29.72 13.60 10.03
C ALA A 370 -30.18 14.73 9.11
N THR A 371 -30.18 14.51 7.79
CA THR A 371 -30.37 15.57 6.79
C THR A 371 -31.67 15.48 6.02
N GLY A 372 -32.35 14.33 6.06
CA GLY A 372 -33.43 14.03 5.13
C GLY A 372 -32.95 13.89 3.69
N MET A 373 -33.87 14.04 2.74
CA MET A 373 -33.60 13.91 1.30
C MET A 373 -32.88 15.15 0.76
N GLN A 374 -31.72 14.95 0.14
CA GLN A 374 -30.86 15.97 -0.45
C GLN A 374 -30.76 15.75 -1.96
N ASP A 375 -30.91 16.81 -2.74
CA ASP A 375 -30.70 16.81 -4.19
C ASP A 375 -29.20 16.73 -4.50
N LEU A 376 -28.78 15.79 -5.35
CA LEU A 376 -27.39 15.64 -5.78
C LEU A 376 -27.02 16.50 -7.00
N GLY A 377 -28.01 17.15 -7.62
CA GLY A 377 -27.84 17.97 -8.81
C GLY A 377 -27.87 17.17 -10.12
N THR A 378 -27.33 17.77 -11.19
CA THR A 378 -27.25 17.19 -12.54
C THR A 378 -25.93 17.56 -13.22
N LEU A 379 -25.64 16.96 -14.37
CA LEU A 379 -24.52 17.33 -15.25
C LEU A 379 -24.88 18.49 -16.20
N GLY A 380 -25.73 19.40 -15.73
CA GLY A 380 -26.20 20.57 -16.48
C GLY A 380 -27.54 20.39 -17.21
N GLY A 381 -28.08 19.16 -17.28
CA GLY A 381 -29.41 18.87 -17.80
C GLY A 381 -30.51 18.84 -16.73
N GLU A 382 -31.65 18.24 -17.08
CA GLU A 382 -32.87 18.21 -16.26
C GLU A 382 -33.13 16.87 -15.56
N TRP A 383 -32.29 15.85 -15.69
CA TRP A 383 -32.62 14.53 -15.12
C TRP A 383 -31.38 13.90 -14.49
N SER A 384 -31.52 13.29 -13.32
CA SER A 384 -30.45 12.47 -12.72
C SER A 384 -31.03 11.33 -11.88
N TYR A 385 -30.29 10.22 -11.83
CA TYR A 385 -30.69 8.97 -11.17
C TYR A 385 -29.50 8.40 -10.40
N GLY A 386 -29.62 8.28 -9.08
CA GLY A 386 -28.69 7.49 -8.27
C GLY A 386 -29.07 6.02 -8.35
N GLU A 387 -28.14 5.17 -8.76
CA GLU A 387 -28.36 3.73 -8.92
C GLU A 387 -27.71 2.94 -7.77
N ASP A 388 -26.50 3.34 -7.34
CA ASP A 388 -25.73 2.60 -6.33
C ASP A 388 -24.88 3.52 -5.43
N VAL A 389 -24.44 3.01 -4.27
CA VAL A 389 -23.68 3.74 -3.25
C VAL A 389 -22.65 2.84 -2.54
N SER A 390 -21.46 3.38 -2.27
CA SER A 390 -20.38 2.70 -1.53
C SER A 390 -20.82 2.26 -0.12
N ALA A 391 -20.07 1.32 0.46
CA ALA A 391 -20.45 0.69 1.73
C ALA A 391 -20.56 1.69 2.90
N ASP A 392 -19.76 2.75 2.87
CA ASP A 392 -19.76 3.85 3.85
C ASP A 392 -20.72 5.00 3.51
N GLY A 393 -21.40 4.96 2.35
CA GLY A 393 -22.31 6.01 1.92
C GLY A 393 -21.65 7.27 1.36
N SER A 394 -20.33 7.27 1.14
CA SER A 394 -19.57 8.47 0.74
C SER A 394 -19.51 8.71 -0.77
N VAL A 395 -19.59 7.65 -1.58
CA VAL A 395 -19.56 7.73 -3.05
C VAL A 395 -20.85 7.18 -3.63
N ILE A 396 -21.51 7.98 -4.47
CA ILE A 396 -22.76 7.62 -5.15
C ILE A 396 -22.52 7.58 -6.64
N THR A 397 -23.06 6.58 -7.32
CA THR A 397 -22.98 6.48 -8.78
C THR A 397 -24.35 6.31 -9.42
N GLY A 398 -24.41 6.59 -10.72
CA GLY A 398 -25.62 6.52 -11.52
C GLY A 398 -25.43 7.25 -12.83
N TYR A 399 -26.49 7.86 -13.36
CA TYR A 399 -26.45 8.61 -14.60
C TYR A 399 -27.26 9.89 -14.55
N SER A 400 -26.84 10.86 -15.35
CA SER A 400 -27.35 12.23 -15.30
C SER A 400 -27.32 12.85 -16.68
N GLN A 401 -28.34 13.65 -16.97
CA GLN A 401 -28.47 14.33 -18.23
C GLN A 401 -27.47 15.48 -18.30
N THR A 402 -26.73 15.54 -19.40
CA THR A 402 -25.78 16.61 -19.69
C THR A 402 -26.49 17.85 -20.23
N GLY A 403 -25.88 19.03 -20.00
CA GLY A 403 -26.35 20.28 -20.58
C GLY A 403 -26.10 20.36 -22.10
N GLY A 404 -27.05 20.89 -22.87
CA GLY A 404 -26.94 21.05 -24.33
C GLY A 404 -28.27 20.87 -25.05
N GLU A 405 -28.31 21.09 -26.37
CA GLU A 405 -29.55 20.93 -27.16
C GLU A 405 -30.03 19.48 -27.25
N ASP A 406 -29.12 18.51 -27.08
CA ASP A 406 -29.40 17.08 -27.29
C ASP A 406 -29.79 16.31 -26.01
N GLY A 407 -29.35 16.77 -24.83
CA GLY A 407 -29.73 16.19 -23.53
C GLY A 407 -29.41 14.70 -23.34
N TYR A 408 -28.17 14.28 -23.59
CA TYR A 408 -27.72 12.89 -23.41
C TYR A 408 -27.49 12.52 -21.93
N TYR A 409 -27.50 11.22 -21.59
CA TYR A 409 -27.17 10.73 -20.24
C TYR A 409 -25.73 10.25 -20.16
N HIS A 410 -24.99 10.75 -19.19
CA HIS A 410 -23.67 10.26 -18.83
C HIS A 410 -23.67 9.65 -17.42
N ALA A 411 -22.80 8.66 -17.22
CA ALA A 411 -22.50 8.10 -15.93
C ALA A 411 -21.82 9.17 -15.06
N PHE A 412 -22.16 9.19 -13.77
CA PHE A 412 -21.54 10.10 -12.82
C PHE A 412 -20.96 9.38 -11.61
N ARG A 413 -20.00 10.05 -10.99
CA ARG A 413 -19.58 9.83 -9.60
C ARG A 413 -19.95 11.05 -8.78
N TRP A 414 -20.50 10.85 -7.60
CA TRP A 414 -20.84 11.93 -6.68
C TRP A 414 -20.21 11.71 -5.32
N THR A 415 -19.65 12.77 -4.75
CA THR A 415 -19.23 12.88 -3.35
C THR A 415 -19.74 14.18 -2.77
N GLU A 416 -19.75 14.30 -1.44
CA GLU A 416 -20.15 15.56 -0.79
C GLU A 416 -19.20 16.72 -1.12
N ASP A 417 -17.90 16.43 -1.31
CA ASP A 417 -16.88 17.43 -1.58
C ASP A 417 -16.85 17.88 -3.05
N ASP A 418 -17.04 16.96 -4.01
CA ASP A 418 -16.91 17.25 -5.44
C ASP A 418 -18.25 17.61 -6.10
N GLY A 419 -19.37 17.20 -5.50
CA GLY A 419 -20.65 17.16 -6.18
C GLY A 419 -20.65 16.11 -7.31
N MET A 420 -21.43 16.34 -8.35
CA MET A 420 -21.59 15.40 -9.46
C MET A 420 -20.48 15.57 -10.51
N LEU A 421 -19.61 14.58 -10.61
CA LEU A 421 -18.55 14.47 -11.61
C LEU A 421 -19.01 13.61 -12.79
N ASP A 422 -18.86 14.13 -14.00
CA ASP A 422 -19.11 13.39 -15.25
C ASP A 422 -17.96 12.40 -15.51
N LEU A 423 -18.28 11.11 -15.70
CA LEU A 423 -17.29 10.08 -16.05
C LEU A 423 -17.01 10.02 -17.57
N GLY A 424 -17.79 10.73 -18.37
CA GLY A 424 -17.69 10.76 -19.83
C GLY A 424 -18.26 9.52 -20.51
N THR A 425 -17.77 9.25 -21.72
CA THR A 425 -18.20 8.11 -22.54
C THR A 425 -16.99 7.45 -23.20
N LEU A 426 -17.18 6.27 -23.80
CA LEU A 426 -16.19 5.59 -24.65
C LEU A 426 -16.15 6.16 -26.08
N GLY A 427 -16.48 7.44 -26.24
CA GLY A 427 -16.47 8.17 -27.51
C GLY A 427 -17.84 8.30 -28.19
N GLY A 428 -18.89 7.70 -27.64
CA GLY A 428 -20.29 7.87 -28.05
C GLY A 428 -21.01 8.95 -27.23
N ARG A 429 -22.35 8.87 -27.17
CA ARG A 429 -23.22 9.87 -26.55
C ARG A 429 -23.74 9.49 -25.17
N TRP A 430 -23.80 8.19 -24.86
CA TRP A 430 -24.44 7.71 -23.64
C TRP A 430 -23.47 6.95 -22.75
N SER A 431 -23.63 7.07 -21.43
CA SER A 431 -23.04 6.17 -20.45
C SER A 431 -23.91 6.04 -19.22
N TYR A 432 -23.84 4.87 -18.58
CA TYR A 432 -24.64 4.50 -17.42
C TYR A 432 -23.76 3.71 -16.46
N ALA A 433 -23.58 4.21 -15.24
CA ALA A 433 -23.03 3.42 -14.15
C ALA A 433 -24.11 2.54 -13.53
N SER A 434 -23.78 1.28 -13.28
CA SER A 434 -24.69 0.27 -12.73
C SER A 434 -24.35 -0.14 -11.31
N ALA A 435 -23.06 -0.14 -10.96
CA ALA A 435 -22.58 -0.60 -9.66
C ALA A 435 -21.26 0.08 -9.27
N ILE A 436 -20.97 0.09 -7.96
CA ILE A 436 -19.74 0.60 -7.37
C ILE A 436 -19.17 -0.41 -6.35
N SER A 437 -17.85 -0.51 -6.27
CA SER A 437 -17.18 -1.31 -5.23
C SER A 437 -17.47 -0.77 -3.83
N GLU A 438 -17.35 -1.64 -2.81
CA GLU A 438 -17.66 -1.26 -1.42
C GLU A 438 -16.79 -0.08 -0.92
N ASP A 439 -15.54 0.01 -1.39
CA ASP A 439 -14.61 1.09 -1.06
C ASP A 439 -14.83 2.39 -1.86
N GLY A 440 -15.79 2.41 -2.80
CA GLY A 440 -16.10 3.57 -3.63
C GLY A 440 -15.04 3.88 -4.71
N SER A 441 -14.04 3.02 -4.91
CA SER A 441 -12.91 3.28 -5.82
C SER A 441 -13.16 2.81 -7.25
N THR A 442 -14.06 1.86 -7.47
CA THR A 442 -14.30 1.25 -8.79
C THR A 442 -15.77 1.34 -9.16
N ILE A 443 -16.06 2.04 -10.25
CA ILE A 443 -17.40 2.16 -10.84
C ILE A 443 -17.43 1.34 -12.13
N VAL A 444 -18.51 0.58 -12.31
CA VAL A 444 -18.74 -0.19 -13.54
C VAL A 444 -20.07 0.16 -14.17
N GLY A 445 -20.18 -0.10 -15.45
CA GLY A 445 -21.40 0.17 -16.19
C GLY A 445 -21.24 -0.11 -17.67
N HIS A 446 -21.92 0.67 -18.50
CA HIS A 446 -21.78 0.60 -19.94
C HIS A 446 -21.82 1.97 -20.60
N SER A 447 -21.13 2.11 -21.73
CA SER A 447 -21.07 3.36 -22.49
C SER A 447 -21.13 3.09 -23.99
N GLU A 448 -21.80 3.99 -24.71
CA GLU A 448 -21.78 4.03 -26.17
C GLU A 448 -20.36 4.41 -26.65
N THR A 449 -19.84 3.66 -27.60
CA THR A 449 -18.57 3.93 -28.27
C THR A 449 -18.77 4.84 -29.48
N ALA A 450 -17.67 5.28 -30.10
CA ALA A 450 -17.71 6.12 -31.30
C ALA A 450 -18.45 5.49 -32.51
N ASP A 451 -18.62 4.17 -32.54
CA ASP A 451 -19.34 3.46 -33.60
C ASP A 451 -20.83 3.21 -33.31
N GLY A 452 -21.32 3.64 -32.13
CA GLY A 452 -22.70 3.49 -31.70
C GLY A 452 -23.04 2.16 -31.03
N THR A 453 -22.05 1.30 -30.77
CA THR A 453 -22.22 0.11 -29.93
C THR A 453 -22.07 0.44 -28.44
N TYR A 454 -22.59 -0.40 -27.54
CA TYR A 454 -22.36 -0.24 -26.09
C TYR A 454 -21.29 -1.20 -25.61
N ARG A 455 -20.42 -0.73 -24.72
CA ARG A 455 -19.35 -1.50 -24.11
C ARG A 455 -19.43 -1.39 -22.60
N ALA A 456 -19.23 -2.50 -21.92
CA ALA A 456 -19.02 -2.53 -20.49
C ALA A 456 -17.74 -1.75 -20.18
N PHE A 457 -17.80 -0.87 -19.19
CA PHE A 457 -16.63 -0.13 -18.74
C PHE A 457 -16.31 -0.44 -17.28
N ILE A 458 -15.05 -0.25 -16.95
CA ILE A 458 -14.58 -0.02 -15.58
C ILE A 458 -13.97 1.37 -15.52
N HIS A 459 -14.29 2.11 -14.47
CA HIS A 459 -13.69 3.41 -14.16
C HIS A 459 -13.17 3.32 -12.73
N ARG A 460 -11.88 3.56 -12.55
CA ARG A 460 -11.26 3.53 -11.23
C ARG A 460 -10.93 4.95 -10.81
N THR A 461 -11.51 5.38 -9.71
CA THR A 461 -11.16 6.64 -9.06
C THR A 461 -10.29 6.35 -7.86
N ARG A 462 -9.02 6.71 -7.95
CA ARG A 462 -8.23 7.02 -6.76
C ARG A 462 -8.16 8.53 -6.70
N MET A 463 -8.98 9.15 -5.86
CA MET A 463 -8.92 10.60 -5.74
C MET A 463 -7.56 10.98 -5.16
N GLN A 464 -6.71 11.57 -6.00
CA GLN A 464 -5.42 12.10 -5.60
C GLN A 464 -5.62 13.54 -5.12
N ASP A 465 -5.29 13.83 -3.87
CA ASP A 465 -5.21 15.21 -3.39
C ASP A 465 -4.02 15.89 -4.11
N PHE A 466 -4.34 16.79 -5.04
CA PHE A 466 -3.34 17.48 -5.86
C PHE A 466 -2.32 18.27 -5.03
N THR A 467 -2.75 18.84 -3.90
CA THR A 467 -1.87 19.61 -3.00
C THR A 467 -0.87 18.67 -2.32
N ASN A 468 -1.36 17.54 -1.79
CA ASN A 468 -0.49 16.54 -1.18
C ASN A 468 0.40 15.86 -2.22
N MET A 469 -0.11 15.62 -3.44
CA MET A 469 0.67 15.04 -4.52
C MET A 469 1.86 15.94 -4.90
N ILE A 470 1.68 17.26 -5.00
CA ILE A 470 2.81 18.20 -5.18
C ILE A 470 3.73 18.21 -3.94
N ALA A 471 3.17 18.23 -2.73
CA ALA A 471 3.95 18.23 -1.50
C ALA A 471 4.84 16.98 -1.36
N SER A 472 4.43 15.85 -1.93
CA SER A 472 5.18 14.58 -1.91
C SER A 472 6.60 14.72 -2.50
N PHE A 473 6.78 15.56 -3.54
CA PHE A 473 8.09 15.79 -4.14
C PHE A 473 9.02 16.60 -3.24
N GLY A 474 8.49 17.63 -2.58
CA GLY A 474 9.26 18.44 -1.62
C GLY A 474 9.68 17.62 -0.39
N MET A 475 8.82 16.73 0.09
CA MET A 475 9.17 15.78 1.16
C MET A 475 10.27 14.82 0.71
N LEU A 476 10.20 14.30 -0.51
CA LEU A 476 11.23 13.43 -1.05
C LEU A 476 12.59 14.13 -1.19
N ALA A 477 12.60 15.40 -1.63
CA ALA A 477 13.81 16.21 -1.72
C ALA A 477 14.47 16.44 -0.35
N ASN A 478 13.67 16.69 0.70
CA ASN A 478 14.18 16.81 2.07
C ASN A 478 14.84 15.52 2.55
N ASP A 479 14.19 14.37 2.33
CA ASP A 479 14.69 13.07 2.75
C ASP A 479 15.95 12.66 1.96
N LEU A 480 16.07 13.06 0.70
CA LEU A 480 17.28 12.89 -0.11
C LEU A 480 18.44 13.70 0.47
N ALA A 481 18.20 14.95 0.87
CA ALA A 481 19.23 15.80 1.46
C ALA A 481 19.75 15.24 2.79
N LEU A 482 18.83 14.79 3.65
CA LEU A 482 19.19 14.10 4.88
C LEU A 482 20.02 12.85 4.59
N THR A 483 19.52 11.95 3.72
CA THR A 483 20.19 10.69 3.36
C THR A 483 21.62 10.90 2.85
N THR A 484 21.82 11.93 2.03
CA THR A 484 23.13 12.30 1.50
C THR A 484 24.10 12.75 2.60
N GLU A 485 23.65 13.61 3.53
CA GLU A 485 24.49 14.06 4.64
C GLU A 485 24.89 12.94 5.59
N PHE A 486 24.04 11.93 5.81
CA PHE A 486 24.43 10.76 6.60
C PHE A 486 25.58 9.98 5.96
N GLN A 487 25.52 9.79 4.64
CA GLN A 487 26.56 9.07 3.92
C GLN A 487 27.89 9.86 3.92
N ARG A 488 27.81 11.19 3.81
CA ARG A 488 28.94 12.11 4.00
C ARG A 488 29.53 12.02 5.40
N ASP A 489 28.71 12.04 6.44
CA ASP A 489 29.15 11.88 7.83
C ASP A 489 29.87 10.54 8.06
N MET A 490 29.35 9.45 7.49
CA MET A 490 29.95 8.12 7.58
C MET A 490 31.34 8.07 6.94
N THR A 491 31.49 8.67 5.76
CA THR A 491 32.78 8.70 5.05
C THR A 491 33.79 9.64 5.73
N THR A 492 33.36 10.76 6.31
CA THR A 492 34.21 11.62 7.15
C THR A 492 34.80 10.84 8.31
N TRP A 493 34.02 9.98 8.98
CA TRP A 493 34.53 9.16 10.08
C TRP A 493 35.62 8.16 9.68
N LEU A 494 35.63 7.72 8.42
CA LEU A 494 36.71 6.88 7.88
C LEU A 494 37.97 7.71 7.58
N VAL A 495 37.81 8.95 7.13
CA VAL A 495 38.91 9.89 6.86
C VAL A 495 39.56 10.40 8.16
N ASP A 496 38.76 10.63 9.22
CA ASP A 496 39.24 10.91 10.58
C ASP A 496 40.09 9.76 11.15
N GLY A 497 40.09 8.60 10.50
CA GLY A 497 40.93 7.47 10.86
C GLY A 497 40.47 6.72 12.09
N GLY A 498 40.95 5.49 12.19
CA GLY A 498 40.60 4.55 13.27
C GLY A 498 41.66 4.48 14.35
N CYS A 499 41.96 3.24 14.76
CA CYS A 499 42.96 3.03 15.77
C CYS A 499 44.37 3.45 15.29
N ASN A 500 45.16 4.03 16.19
CA ASN A 500 46.50 4.51 15.90
C ASN A 500 47.50 3.78 16.81
N PRO A 501 48.46 2.99 16.28
CA PRO A 501 49.43 2.28 17.10
C PRO A 501 50.24 3.29 17.91
N ARG A 502 50.56 2.99 19.16
CA ARG A 502 51.44 3.85 19.98
C ARG A 502 52.86 3.89 19.42
N ALA A 503 53.67 4.83 19.93
CA ALA A 503 55.08 4.95 19.53
C ALA A 503 55.91 3.68 19.78
N ASP A 504 55.47 2.80 20.68
CA ASP A 504 56.08 1.51 21.00
C ASP A 504 55.41 0.31 20.30
N GLN A 505 54.39 0.53 19.47
CA GLN A 505 53.62 -0.50 18.77
C GLN A 505 53.83 -0.41 17.25
N GLN A 506 53.88 -1.57 16.60
CA GLN A 506 54.06 -1.66 15.14
C GLN A 506 52.72 -1.70 14.40
N PHE A 507 51.70 -2.28 15.02
CA PHE A 507 50.41 -2.52 14.39
C PHE A 507 49.27 -2.29 15.38
N CYS A 508 48.09 -1.95 14.86
CA CYS A 508 46.87 -1.78 15.63
C CYS A 508 45.65 -2.36 14.90
N LEU A 509 44.76 -2.99 15.66
CA LEU A 509 43.39 -3.36 15.25
C LEU A 509 42.39 -2.62 16.14
N GLY A 510 41.39 -1.99 15.51
CA GLY A 510 40.34 -1.25 16.19
C GLY A 510 38.95 -1.71 15.81
N ILE A 511 38.05 -1.69 16.78
CA ILE A 511 36.60 -1.75 16.57
C ILE A 511 35.95 -0.60 17.32
N ASP A 512 35.09 0.14 16.64
CA ASP A 512 34.35 1.26 17.22
C ASP A 512 32.86 1.07 16.95
N GLY A 513 32.05 1.01 18.02
CA GLY A 513 30.60 1.05 17.93
C GLY A 513 30.09 2.47 18.11
N LEU A 514 29.19 2.90 17.24
CA LEU A 514 28.65 4.25 17.18
C LEU A 514 27.13 4.23 17.15
N MET A 515 26.53 5.15 17.91
CA MET A 515 25.15 5.56 17.72
C MET A 515 25.14 7.03 17.32
N THR A 516 24.53 7.32 16.18
CA THR A 516 24.34 8.68 15.68
C THR A 516 22.86 9.01 15.73
N MET A 517 22.53 10.12 16.39
CA MET A 517 21.19 10.66 16.43
C MET A 517 21.23 12.07 15.84
N THR A 518 20.57 12.25 14.72
CA THR A 518 20.42 13.56 14.06
C THR A 518 19.05 14.12 14.37
N GLY A 519 19.05 15.35 14.84
CA GLY A 519 17.86 16.05 15.26
C GLY A 519 17.12 16.70 14.10
N ALA A 520 16.17 15.98 13.52
CA ALA A 520 15.08 16.58 12.76
C ALA A 520 13.89 16.86 13.70
N ASP A 521 13.32 18.04 13.60
CA ASP A 521 12.10 18.37 14.35
C ASP A 521 10.99 17.44 13.86
N GLY A 522 10.21 16.85 14.77
CA GLY A 522 9.14 15.90 14.42
C GLY A 522 7.94 16.56 13.73
N ALA A 523 8.18 17.60 12.95
CA ALA A 523 7.23 18.23 12.06
C ALA A 523 7.08 17.38 10.77
N ARG A 524 5.93 17.48 10.11
CA ARG A 524 5.70 16.84 8.81
C ARG A 524 6.77 17.33 7.82
N GLY A 525 7.61 16.42 7.32
CA GLY A 525 8.54 16.70 6.22
C GLY A 525 10.06 16.67 6.54
N ILE A 526 10.49 16.30 7.76
CA ILE A 526 11.91 16.02 8.05
C ILE A 526 12.02 14.73 8.87
N ALA A 527 12.50 13.66 8.23
CA ALA A 527 12.75 12.36 8.86
C ALA A 527 13.74 12.46 10.05
N GLN A 528 13.39 11.89 11.21
CA GLN A 528 14.39 11.57 12.24
C GLN A 528 15.05 10.24 11.87
N ARG A 529 16.37 10.20 11.81
CA ARG A 529 17.14 8.98 11.56
C ARG A 529 18.04 8.65 12.75
N GLU A 530 18.08 7.36 13.07
CA GLU A 530 18.93 6.80 14.10
C GLU A 530 19.80 5.72 13.47
N ASP A 531 21.10 5.96 13.41
CA ASP A 531 22.05 5.04 12.78
C ASP A 531 22.89 4.34 13.84
N GLN A 532 23.06 3.03 13.67
CA GLN A 532 23.97 2.21 14.45
C GLN A 532 25.08 1.73 13.54
N SER A 533 26.29 2.25 13.74
CA SER A 533 27.43 1.95 12.89
C SER A 533 28.52 1.21 13.65
N VAL A 534 29.19 0.28 12.97
CA VAL A 534 30.39 -0.38 13.47
C VAL A 534 31.52 -0.13 12.49
N ARG A 535 32.61 0.48 12.98
CA ARG A 535 33.86 0.60 12.22
C ARG A 535 34.84 -0.45 12.63
N PHE A 536 35.44 -1.06 11.62
CA PHE A 536 36.64 -1.88 11.75
C PHE A 536 37.81 -1.07 11.20
N SER A 537 38.92 -1.05 11.94
CA SER A 537 40.12 -0.35 11.52
C SER A 537 41.37 -1.18 11.74
N ALA A 538 42.35 -1.01 10.85
CA ALA A 538 43.68 -1.60 10.96
C ALA A 538 44.73 -0.57 10.54
N ALA A 539 45.79 -0.43 11.33
CA ALA A 539 46.84 0.54 11.05
C ALA A 539 48.24 0.02 11.35
N ILE A 540 49.21 0.36 10.49
CA ILE A 540 50.64 0.01 10.63
C ILE A 540 51.47 1.27 10.83
N ARG A 541 52.47 1.18 11.71
CA ARG A 541 53.49 2.22 11.88
C ARG A 541 54.62 1.97 10.87
N ALA A 542 54.61 2.70 9.76
CA ALA A 542 55.58 2.55 8.67
C ALA A 542 56.95 3.17 9.00
N SER A 543 56.96 4.21 9.85
CA SER A 543 58.17 4.81 10.43
C SER A 543 57.87 5.33 11.84
N GLU A 544 58.86 5.86 12.55
CA GLU A 544 58.61 6.48 13.86
C GLU A 544 57.51 7.54 13.80
N GLN A 545 57.39 8.27 12.69
CA GLN A 545 56.48 9.41 12.54
C GLN A 545 55.25 9.13 11.66
N ILE A 546 55.25 8.05 10.86
CA ILE A 546 54.21 7.80 9.85
C ILE A 546 53.41 6.53 10.17
N VAL A 547 52.08 6.67 10.12
CA VAL A 547 51.12 5.58 10.25
C VAL A 547 50.24 5.51 9.02
N LEU A 548 50.00 4.29 8.51
CA LEU A 548 49.10 4.01 7.40
C LEU A 548 47.94 3.19 7.94
N GLY A 549 46.71 3.55 7.59
CA GLY A 549 45.52 2.87 8.08
C GLY A 549 44.46 2.63 7.01
N LEU A 550 43.63 1.63 7.29
CA LEU A 550 42.48 1.24 6.49
C LEU A 550 41.29 1.02 7.43
N GLY A 551 40.10 1.29 6.94
CA GLY A 551 38.87 1.07 7.69
C GLY A 551 37.69 0.69 6.81
N ALA A 552 36.71 0.05 7.44
CA ALA A 552 35.42 -0.23 6.86
C ALA A 552 34.33 0.09 7.89
N VAL A 553 33.19 0.60 7.43
CA VAL A 553 32.00 0.86 8.24
C VAL A 553 30.85 0.03 7.69
N ILE A 554 30.15 -0.62 8.61
CA ILE A 554 28.87 -1.28 8.35
C ILE A 554 27.84 -0.57 9.23
N THR A 555 26.69 -0.24 8.66
CA THR A 555 25.65 0.52 9.37
C THR A 555 24.31 -0.19 9.25
N ASP A 556 23.64 -0.35 10.40
CA ASP A 556 22.21 -0.66 10.46
C ASP A 556 21.45 0.67 10.48
N TYR A 557 20.56 0.84 9.50
CA TYR A 557 19.84 2.08 9.29
C TYR A 557 18.44 1.97 9.90
N ARG A 558 18.03 2.98 10.67
CA ARG A 558 16.64 3.11 11.11
C ARG A 558 16.11 4.49 10.75
N THR A 559 15.13 4.50 9.85
CA THR A 559 14.34 5.65 9.43
C THR A 559 12.90 5.48 9.95
N PRO A 560 12.62 5.73 11.24
CA PRO A 560 11.27 5.57 11.80
C PRO A 560 10.19 6.42 11.11
N ILE A 561 10.58 7.47 10.38
CA ILE A 561 9.73 8.37 9.60
C ILE A 561 10.54 8.80 8.37
N GLY A 562 10.03 8.66 7.14
CA GLY A 562 10.70 9.12 5.91
C GLY A 562 10.26 8.36 4.66
N ALA A 563 10.42 8.97 3.49
CA ALA A 563 10.13 8.40 2.18
C ALA A 563 11.33 7.68 1.54
N ILE A 564 12.52 7.76 2.14
CA ILE A 564 13.70 7.03 1.68
C ILE A 564 14.13 6.02 2.75
N THR A 565 14.16 4.74 2.36
CA THR A 565 14.61 3.64 3.21
C THR A 565 15.88 3.03 2.63
N PRO A 566 17.03 3.13 3.31
CA PRO A 566 18.24 2.42 2.91
C PRO A 566 18.07 0.90 3.06
N GLU A 567 18.44 0.14 2.04
CA GLU A 567 18.33 -1.33 2.05
C GLU A 567 19.67 -1.99 2.39
N ASP A 568 20.76 -1.55 1.75
CA ASP A 568 22.12 -2.06 1.96
C ASP A 568 23.11 -0.89 1.85
N GLY A 569 24.08 -0.76 2.76
CA GLY A 569 25.10 0.28 2.62
C GLY A 569 26.42 -0.04 3.30
N ASN A 570 27.53 0.17 2.58
CA ASN A 570 28.89 -0.13 3.03
C ASN A 570 29.83 1.05 2.73
N ALA A 571 30.79 1.29 3.62
CA ALA A 571 31.82 2.29 3.38
C ALA A 571 33.23 1.76 3.68
N PHE A 572 34.22 2.23 2.93
CA PHE A 572 35.63 1.86 3.05
C PHE A 572 36.51 3.10 2.96
N GLY A 573 37.62 3.12 3.69
CA GLY A 573 38.53 4.25 3.64
C GLY A 573 39.97 3.89 3.99
N ALA A 574 40.85 4.82 3.66
CA ALA A 574 42.28 4.74 3.90
C ALA A 574 42.78 6.10 4.41
N TRP A 575 43.75 6.08 5.32
CA TRP A 575 44.39 7.31 5.79
C TRP A 575 45.89 7.14 6.01
N ILE A 576 46.57 8.27 5.99
CA ILE A 576 47.96 8.44 6.37
C ILE A 576 47.98 9.45 7.52
N ALA A 577 48.63 9.10 8.62
CA ALA A 577 48.84 10.00 9.74
C ALA A 577 50.34 10.25 9.94
N TYR A 578 50.68 11.50 10.24
CA TYR A 578 52.02 11.96 10.57
C TYR A 578 52.01 12.58 11.98
N ASP A 579 53.01 12.27 12.79
CA ASP A 579 53.23 12.90 14.09
C ASP A 579 54.73 13.14 14.29
N SER A 580 55.10 14.39 14.56
CA SER A 580 56.50 14.77 14.78
C SER A 580 57.08 14.24 16.10
N ASP A 581 56.24 14.08 17.13
CA ASP A 581 56.57 13.48 18.42
C ASP A 581 55.39 12.65 18.96
N PRO A 582 55.25 11.39 18.49
CA PRO A 582 54.11 10.52 18.84
C PRO A 582 54.11 10.06 20.30
N ARG A 583 55.12 10.43 21.11
CA ARG A 583 55.18 10.11 22.55
C ARG A 583 54.69 11.27 23.40
N ALA A 584 55.16 12.48 23.10
CA ALA A 584 54.76 13.67 23.82
C ALA A 584 53.46 14.28 23.27
N LEU A 585 53.06 13.91 22.04
CA LEU A 585 51.97 14.53 21.29
C LEU A 585 52.18 16.04 21.11
N THR A 586 53.44 16.48 21.04
CA THR A 586 53.83 17.87 20.84
C THR A 586 54.37 18.11 19.44
N GLY A 587 54.27 19.33 18.95
CA GLY A 587 54.71 19.67 17.60
C GLY A 587 53.66 19.35 16.54
N LEU A 588 54.09 19.24 15.29
CA LEU A 588 53.22 19.09 14.13
C LEU A 588 52.67 17.66 14.05
N SER A 589 51.36 17.54 13.92
CA SER A 589 50.69 16.30 13.51
C SER A 589 49.72 16.57 12.36
N GLY A 590 49.40 15.54 11.59
CA GLY A 590 48.45 15.67 10.50
C GLY A 590 47.95 14.34 9.97
N ARG A 591 46.81 14.39 9.29
CA ARG A 591 46.19 13.24 8.63
C ARG A 591 45.72 13.63 7.23
N VAL A 592 45.80 12.70 6.30
CA VAL A 592 45.13 12.77 5.00
C VAL A 592 44.43 11.45 4.76
N GLY A 593 43.20 11.47 4.30
CA GLY A 593 42.44 10.26 4.02
C GLY A 593 41.48 10.39 2.85
N VAL A 594 41.06 9.23 2.36
CA VAL A 594 40.02 9.07 1.33
C VAL A 594 39.06 7.98 1.78
N ALA A 595 37.77 8.18 1.56
CA ALA A 595 36.72 7.22 1.86
C ALA A 595 35.66 7.17 0.76
N PHE A 596 35.07 6.00 0.57
CA PHE A 596 34.02 5.71 -0.41
C PHE A 596 32.88 5.00 0.30
N ALA A 597 31.65 5.37 -0.02
CA ALA A 597 30.44 4.71 0.41
C ALA A 597 29.52 4.44 -0.78
N SER A 598 28.75 3.36 -0.70
CA SER A 598 27.67 3.03 -1.63
C SER A 598 26.51 2.46 -0.83
N GLN A 599 25.30 2.89 -1.18
CA GLN A 599 24.07 2.52 -0.50
C GLN A 599 22.93 2.38 -1.51
N GLY A 600 22.25 1.23 -1.49
CA GLY A 600 20.99 1.05 -2.20
C GLY A 600 19.84 1.61 -1.37
N ASN A 601 18.93 2.33 -2.02
CA ASN A 601 17.81 2.99 -1.36
C ASN A 601 16.49 2.72 -2.09
N ARG A 602 15.45 2.49 -1.30
CA ARG A 602 14.06 2.49 -1.75
C ARG A 602 13.44 3.86 -1.49
N PHE A 603 12.77 4.40 -2.49
CA PHE A 603 12.04 5.67 -2.48
C PHE A 603 10.54 5.35 -2.52
N ASP A 604 9.77 5.80 -1.54
CA ASP A 604 8.33 5.58 -1.44
C ASP A 604 7.60 6.95 -1.45
N ARG A 605 7.55 7.60 -2.62
CA ARG A 605 6.93 8.92 -2.76
C ARG A 605 5.43 8.83 -2.45
N GLY A 606 4.93 9.74 -1.60
CA GLY A 606 3.52 9.76 -1.18
C GLY A 606 3.26 9.14 0.20
N ILE A 607 4.26 8.49 0.82
CA ILE A 607 4.08 7.86 2.13
C ILE A 607 3.74 8.90 3.22
N GLY A 608 2.73 8.58 4.04
CA GLY A 608 2.28 9.44 5.14
C GLY A 608 1.43 10.63 4.71
N LEU A 609 1.03 10.72 3.43
CA LEU A 609 0.10 11.71 2.91
C LEU A 609 -1.30 11.08 2.70
N GLU A 610 -2.33 11.83 3.08
CA GLU A 610 -3.72 11.42 2.89
C GLU A 610 -4.10 11.59 1.42
N ASN A 611 -4.85 10.61 0.88
CA ASN A 611 -5.34 10.63 -0.50
C ASN A 611 -4.23 10.84 -1.53
N VAL A 612 -3.05 10.24 -1.31
CA VAL A 612 -1.97 10.17 -2.29
C VAL A 612 -1.57 8.72 -2.49
N GLU A 613 -1.41 8.30 -3.75
CA GLU A 613 -0.79 7.01 -4.05
C GLU A 613 0.67 6.99 -3.61
N VAL A 614 1.07 5.92 -2.92
CA VAL A 614 2.49 5.63 -2.72
C VAL A 614 3.04 5.00 -3.99
N THR A 615 3.97 5.67 -4.66
CA THR A 615 4.62 5.20 -5.90
C THR A 615 6.09 4.86 -5.61
N PRO A 616 6.47 3.57 -5.49
CA PRO A 616 7.83 3.18 -5.13
C PRO A 616 8.84 3.38 -6.26
N GLY A 617 10.12 3.50 -5.92
CA GLY A 617 11.27 3.50 -6.83
C GLY A 617 12.55 3.04 -6.12
N GLN A 618 13.59 2.71 -6.87
CA GLN A 618 14.88 2.29 -6.31
C GLN A 618 16.04 3.04 -6.96
N SER A 619 16.98 3.52 -6.14
CA SER A 619 18.22 4.14 -6.63
C SER A 619 19.37 4.00 -5.63
N ASP A 620 20.59 3.99 -6.17
CA ASP A 620 21.83 3.97 -5.40
C ASP A 620 22.34 5.39 -5.15
N ILE A 621 22.89 5.60 -3.95
CA ILE A 621 23.65 6.81 -3.61
C ILE A 621 25.08 6.40 -3.28
N GLY A 622 26.04 6.98 -4.00
CA GLY A 622 27.48 6.85 -3.76
C GLY A 622 28.07 8.14 -3.19
N THR A 623 29.06 8.03 -2.31
CA THR A 623 29.77 9.21 -1.76
C THR A 623 31.26 8.96 -1.69
N THR A 624 32.04 9.94 -2.15
CA THR A 624 33.49 10.01 -2.00
C THR A 624 33.86 11.19 -1.11
N THR A 625 34.69 10.95 -0.10
CA THR A 625 35.24 12.01 0.77
C THR A 625 36.77 11.97 0.71
N ILE A 626 37.38 13.13 0.50
CA ILE A 626 38.81 13.37 0.64
C ILE A 626 38.99 14.43 1.71
N GLY A 627 39.79 14.14 2.74
CA GLY A 627 40.02 15.10 3.80
C GLY A 627 41.45 15.13 4.30
N ALA A 628 41.83 16.27 4.83
CA ALA A 628 43.11 16.51 5.47
C ALA A 628 42.90 17.30 6.77
N GLU A 629 43.66 16.95 7.79
CA GLU A 629 43.67 17.62 9.09
C GLU A 629 45.12 17.90 9.50
N LEU A 630 45.36 19.06 10.07
CA LEU A 630 46.65 19.47 10.64
C LEU A 630 46.42 20.01 12.04
N SER A 631 47.32 19.67 12.95
CA SER A 631 47.33 20.22 14.30
C SER A 631 48.74 20.46 14.82
N TYR A 632 48.87 21.31 15.83
CA TYR A 632 50.14 21.59 16.47
C TYR A 632 50.04 21.55 17.99
N GLY A 633 50.63 20.53 18.62
CA GLY A 633 50.56 20.32 20.07
C GLY A 633 51.54 21.19 20.85
N PHE A 634 51.02 21.95 21.82
CA PHE A 634 51.79 22.73 22.79
C PHE A 634 51.59 22.15 24.20
N ASP A 635 52.68 21.86 24.92
CA ASP A 635 52.61 21.53 26.35
C ASP A 635 52.43 22.82 27.17
N VAL A 636 51.30 22.91 27.87
CA VAL A 636 50.96 24.00 28.77
C VAL A 636 50.68 23.42 30.16
N GLY A 637 51.75 23.20 30.93
CA GLY A 637 51.64 22.74 32.32
C GLY A 637 51.15 21.30 32.45
N GLY A 638 51.52 20.43 31.51
CA GLY A 638 51.13 19.02 31.48
C GLY A 638 49.82 18.74 30.74
N VAL A 639 49.17 19.77 30.19
CA VAL A 639 48.04 19.66 29.26
C VAL A 639 48.55 19.98 27.87
N ILE A 640 48.25 19.12 26.88
CA ILE A 640 48.59 19.40 25.48
C ILE A 640 47.43 20.17 24.86
N LEU A 641 47.67 21.41 24.49
CA LEU A 641 46.74 22.21 23.69
C LEU A 641 47.11 22.07 22.22
N ALA A 642 46.16 21.67 21.38
CA ALA A 642 46.36 21.45 19.96
C ALA A 642 45.31 22.23 19.15
N PRO A 643 45.66 23.39 18.56
CA PRO A 643 44.86 23.99 17.52
C PRO A 643 44.76 23.04 16.33
N VAL A 644 43.56 22.90 15.76
CA VAL A 644 43.24 22.00 14.66
C VAL A 644 42.70 22.81 13.49
N VAL A 645 43.18 22.50 12.28
CA VAL A 645 42.59 22.94 11.02
C VAL A 645 42.38 21.74 10.11
N GLY A 646 41.18 21.60 9.58
CA GLY A 646 40.80 20.52 8.68
C GLY A 646 40.12 21.06 7.42
N LEU A 647 40.22 20.29 6.35
CA LEU A 647 39.51 20.53 5.09
C LEU A 647 39.04 19.19 4.55
N ALA A 648 37.77 19.07 4.21
CA ALA A 648 37.18 17.91 3.58
C ALA A 648 36.42 18.33 2.32
N TRP A 649 36.65 17.64 1.20
CA TRP A 649 35.82 17.70 0.01
C TRP A 649 35.03 16.40 -0.09
N GLN A 650 33.74 16.52 -0.40
CA GLN A 650 32.80 15.41 -0.47
C GLN A 650 32.00 15.52 -1.76
N SER A 651 31.84 14.43 -2.47
CA SER A 651 31.03 14.34 -3.69
C SER A 651 30.10 13.15 -3.56
N SER A 652 28.80 13.41 -3.67
CA SER A 652 27.73 12.42 -3.57
C SER A 652 26.98 12.34 -4.89
N GLU A 653 26.80 11.13 -5.40
CA GLU A 653 26.16 10.84 -6.69
C GLU A 653 24.90 10.02 -6.46
N LEU A 654 23.77 10.50 -6.97
CA LEU A 654 22.49 9.78 -7.04
C LEU A 654 22.33 9.22 -8.45
N ASP A 655 22.08 7.91 -8.56
CA ASP A 655 21.77 7.30 -9.85
C ASP A 655 20.36 7.70 -10.34
N PRO A 656 20.15 7.85 -11.66
CA PRO A 656 18.82 8.11 -12.20
C PRO A 656 17.89 6.92 -11.95
N PHE A 657 16.62 7.20 -11.67
CA PHE A 657 15.63 6.14 -11.48
C PHE A 657 14.26 6.56 -11.98
N THR A 658 13.38 5.59 -12.16
CA THR A 658 11.98 5.80 -12.50
C THR A 658 11.15 5.03 -11.51
N GLU A 659 10.07 5.65 -11.04
CA GLU A 659 9.13 4.97 -10.18
C GLU A 659 8.44 3.81 -10.90
N GLU A 660 7.99 2.85 -10.11
CA GLU A 660 7.11 1.78 -10.56
C GLU A 660 5.81 2.35 -11.14
N PRO A 661 5.11 1.64 -12.03
CA PRO A 661 3.85 2.10 -12.61
C PRO A 661 2.81 2.47 -11.53
N GLY A 662 2.09 3.57 -11.75
CA GLY A 662 1.03 4.11 -10.89
C GLY A 662 0.23 5.20 -11.62
N ASP A 663 -0.58 5.96 -10.90
CA ASP A 663 -1.49 7.00 -11.42
C ASP A 663 -0.70 8.15 -12.06
N PHE A 664 0.39 8.55 -11.39
CA PHE A 664 1.25 9.65 -11.79
C PHE A 664 2.73 9.34 -11.47
N PRO A 665 3.36 8.36 -12.15
CA PRO A 665 4.75 8.02 -11.90
C PRO A 665 5.67 9.15 -12.37
N ALA A 666 6.75 9.36 -11.63
CA ALA A 666 7.80 10.31 -11.97
C ALA A 666 9.09 9.59 -12.37
N SER A 667 9.84 10.21 -13.28
CA SER A 667 11.21 9.84 -13.61
C SER A 667 12.15 10.86 -13.01
N PHE A 668 13.13 10.39 -12.24
CA PHE A 668 14.11 11.23 -11.56
C PHE A 668 15.45 11.14 -12.28
N ALA A 669 16.03 12.30 -12.57
CA ALA A 669 17.38 12.41 -13.08
C ALA A 669 18.38 12.09 -11.97
N GLY A 670 19.50 11.49 -12.35
CA GLY A 670 20.65 11.38 -11.46
C GLY A 670 21.31 12.76 -11.28
N GLY A 671 22.13 12.89 -10.23
CA GLY A 671 22.75 14.16 -9.89
C GLY A 671 24.02 13.96 -9.07
N THR A 672 24.90 14.95 -9.13
CA THR A 672 26.09 15.02 -8.28
C THR A 672 26.00 16.27 -7.43
N PHE A 673 26.24 16.10 -6.13
CA PHE A 673 26.23 17.18 -5.15
C PHE A 673 27.58 17.19 -4.45
N GLU A 674 28.24 18.35 -4.42
CA GLU A 674 29.54 18.53 -3.77
C GLU A 674 29.44 19.40 -2.51
N ALA A 675 30.38 19.19 -1.58
CA ALA A 675 30.56 20.04 -0.41
C ALA A 675 32.03 20.11 -0.03
N THR A 676 32.52 21.31 0.26
CA THR A 676 33.83 21.58 0.83
C THR A 676 33.67 22.17 2.22
N ILE A 677 34.10 21.42 3.23
CA ILE A 677 33.91 21.76 4.64
C ILE A 677 35.27 22.02 5.28
N ALA A 678 35.42 23.18 5.91
CA ALA A 678 36.58 23.49 6.74
C ALA A 678 36.25 23.28 8.22
N THR A 679 37.19 22.72 8.96
CA THR A 679 37.08 22.55 10.42
C THR A 679 38.15 23.39 11.09
N PHE A 680 37.78 24.14 12.13
CA PHE A 680 38.71 24.91 12.95
C PHE A 680 38.39 24.68 14.42
N GLY A 681 39.41 24.51 15.25
CA GLY A 681 39.16 24.35 16.68
C GLY A 681 40.41 24.24 17.51
N VAL A 682 40.20 23.92 18.78
CA VAL A 682 41.27 23.60 19.72
C VAL A 682 40.85 22.37 20.51
N GLU A 683 41.76 21.42 20.60
CA GLU A 683 41.66 20.27 21.49
C GLU A 683 42.60 20.45 22.68
N ALA A 684 42.16 20.01 23.85
CA ALA A 684 42.95 19.94 25.07
C ALA A 684 43.05 18.47 25.51
N ILE A 685 44.26 17.89 25.43
CA ILE A 685 44.56 16.55 25.88
C ILE A 685 45.11 16.63 27.29
N ILE A 686 44.36 16.08 28.25
CA ILE A 686 44.61 16.13 29.68
C ILE A 686 45.00 14.72 30.15
N PRO A 687 46.28 14.45 30.43
CA PRO A 687 46.72 13.18 30.98
C PRO A 687 46.18 12.97 32.40
N ILE A 688 45.64 11.79 32.67
CA ILE A 688 45.28 11.32 34.01
C ILE A 688 46.21 10.17 34.39
N GLY A 689 47.28 10.51 35.09
CA GLY A 689 48.36 9.57 35.37
C GLY A 689 49.04 9.09 34.08
N SER A 690 49.57 7.87 34.09
CA SER A 690 50.34 7.33 32.95
C SER A 690 49.53 6.44 32.00
N LYS A 691 48.23 6.23 32.26
CA LYS A 691 47.42 5.22 31.56
C LYS A 691 46.06 5.72 31.08
N ALA A 692 45.69 6.97 31.37
CA ALA A 692 44.41 7.52 30.95
C ALA A 692 44.57 8.96 30.47
N SER A 693 43.67 9.41 29.61
CA SER A 693 43.57 10.81 29.20
C SER A 693 42.13 11.20 28.90
N PHE A 694 41.84 12.49 29.09
CA PHE A 694 40.68 13.14 28.46
C PHE A 694 41.15 13.99 27.29
N THR A 695 40.40 13.99 26.20
CA THR A 695 40.47 15.02 25.17
C THR A 695 39.18 15.82 25.25
N LEU A 696 39.30 17.14 25.36
CA LEU A 696 38.19 18.08 25.28
C LEU A 696 38.37 18.95 24.03
N GLY A 697 37.43 18.91 23.11
CA GLY A 697 37.49 19.66 21.86
C GLY A 697 36.37 20.68 21.75
N GLY A 698 36.72 21.89 21.31
CA GLY A 698 35.76 22.90 20.84
C GLY A 698 36.09 23.25 19.40
N LEU A 699 35.22 22.87 18.48
CA LEU A 699 35.44 23.01 17.04
C LEU A 699 34.25 23.69 16.36
N VAL A 700 34.50 24.24 15.18
CA VAL A 700 33.51 24.79 14.28
C VAL A 700 33.75 24.21 12.90
N GLU A 701 32.72 23.62 12.32
CA GLU A 701 32.67 23.28 10.91
C GLU A 701 32.08 24.47 10.15
N GLN A 702 32.68 24.81 9.03
CA GLN A 702 32.22 25.85 8.12
C GLN A 702 32.16 25.26 6.71
N ASP A 703 30.97 25.26 6.11
CA ASP A 703 30.84 25.02 4.68
C ASP A 703 31.51 26.19 3.94
N LEU A 704 32.55 25.90 3.17
CA LEU A 704 33.21 26.86 2.28
C LEU A 704 32.47 26.96 0.94
N ASP A 705 31.92 25.82 0.51
CA ASP A 705 31.11 25.64 -0.68
C ASP A 705 30.25 24.40 -0.46
N ALA A 706 28.98 24.43 -0.83
CA ALA A 706 28.09 23.29 -0.73
C ALA A 706 26.95 23.45 -1.74
N ASP A 707 26.80 22.50 -2.64
CA ASP A 707 25.72 22.50 -3.61
C ASP A 707 24.37 22.27 -2.92
N ASP A 708 23.33 22.89 -3.46
CA ASP A 708 21.97 22.52 -3.14
C ASP A 708 21.71 21.08 -3.59
N ILE A 709 21.03 20.31 -2.75
CA ILE A 709 20.59 18.97 -3.13
C ILE A 709 19.28 19.12 -3.90
N LEU A 710 19.39 18.96 -5.21
CA LEU A 710 18.30 19.13 -6.16
C LEU A 710 17.71 17.77 -6.54
N LEU A 711 16.39 17.64 -6.38
CA LEU A 711 15.61 16.55 -6.94
C LEU A 711 15.07 17.01 -8.29
N GLU A 712 15.59 16.43 -9.37
CA GLU A 712 15.25 16.79 -10.74
C GLU A 712 14.56 15.64 -11.46
N GLY A 713 13.67 15.96 -12.38
CA GLY A 713 12.97 14.93 -13.13
C GLY A 713 11.81 15.43 -13.97
N THR A 714 11.01 14.46 -14.41
CA THR A 714 9.81 14.68 -15.20
C THR A 714 8.66 13.85 -14.67
N SER A 715 7.43 14.36 -14.77
CA SER A 715 6.22 13.62 -14.41
C SER A 715 5.09 13.92 -15.40
N GLN A 716 3.93 13.30 -15.20
CA GLN A 716 2.70 13.62 -15.94
C GLN A 716 1.76 14.54 -15.15
N ILE A 717 2.18 15.02 -13.98
CA ILE A 717 1.37 15.85 -13.09
C ILE A 717 1.36 17.28 -13.65
N PRO A 718 0.17 17.91 -13.81
CA PRO A 718 0.08 19.31 -14.23
C PRO A 718 0.92 20.24 -13.34
N ALA A 719 1.69 21.14 -13.96
CA ALA A 719 2.65 22.05 -13.32
C ALA A 719 3.88 21.38 -12.68
N MET A 720 4.07 20.07 -12.87
CA MET A 720 5.23 19.28 -12.44
C MET A 720 5.76 18.40 -13.61
N GLU A 721 5.49 18.79 -14.86
CA GLU A 721 5.87 18.02 -16.05
C GLU A 721 7.39 17.89 -16.18
N ALA A 722 8.09 18.97 -15.81
CA ALA A 722 9.51 18.98 -15.48
C ALA A 722 9.67 19.71 -14.15
N PHE A 723 10.46 19.16 -13.25
CA PHE A 723 10.69 19.74 -11.94
C PHE A 723 12.18 19.73 -11.59
N THR A 724 12.59 20.78 -10.90
CA THR A 724 13.87 20.88 -10.19
C THR A 724 13.53 21.46 -8.84
N LEU A 725 13.58 20.63 -7.80
CA LEU A 725 13.17 21.00 -6.46
C LEU A 725 14.35 20.90 -5.51
N PRO A 726 14.79 22.00 -4.89
CA PRO A 726 15.74 21.91 -3.79
C PRO A 726 15.06 21.29 -2.58
N ALA A 727 15.87 20.71 -1.70
CA ALA A 727 15.42 20.43 -0.35
C ALA A 727 14.94 21.74 0.31
N MET A 728 13.72 21.73 0.85
CA MET A 728 13.08 22.89 1.49
C MET A 728 13.57 23.13 2.93
N ILE A 729 14.54 22.33 3.38
CA ILE A 729 15.20 22.42 4.67
C ILE A 729 16.45 23.30 4.58
N GLU A 730 16.59 24.24 5.51
CA GLU A 730 17.72 25.16 5.54
C GLU A 730 19.01 24.45 5.99
N ARG A 731 20.06 24.54 5.17
CA ARG A 731 21.40 24.05 5.48
C ARG A 731 22.14 25.08 6.36
N LYS A 732 22.64 24.64 7.52
CA LYS A 732 23.47 25.47 8.42
C LYS A 732 24.92 25.44 7.99
N GLU A 733 25.43 26.55 7.45
CA GLU A 733 26.82 26.68 7.00
C GLU A 733 27.84 26.61 8.14
N THR A 734 27.56 27.26 9.27
CA THR A 734 28.44 27.29 10.43
C THR A 734 27.89 26.41 11.55
N ARG A 735 28.61 25.34 11.91
CA ARG A 735 28.16 24.35 12.89
C ARG A 735 29.19 24.22 14.02
N PRO A 736 28.95 24.83 15.19
CA PRO A 736 29.78 24.59 16.37
C PRO A 736 29.55 23.18 16.91
N ARG A 737 30.62 22.51 17.32
CA ARG A 737 30.60 21.20 17.99
C ARG A 737 31.53 21.17 19.20
N ALA A 738 31.10 20.46 20.22
CA ALA A 738 31.91 20.12 21.38
C ALA A 738 32.09 18.61 21.43
N GLU A 739 33.28 18.16 21.80
CA GLU A 739 33.58 16.75 21.92
C GLU A 739 34.38 16.42 23.17
N VAL A 740 34.15 15.21 23.66
CA VAL A 740 34.87 14.63 24.77
C VAL A 740 35.25 13.20 24.41
N THR A 741 36.51 12.87 24.64
CA THR A 741 36.99 11.50 24.52
C THR A 741 37.73 11.12 25.79
N PHE A 742 37.39 9.97 26.37
CA PHE A 742 38.12 9.34 27.44
C PHE A 742 38.86 8.12 26.90
N ASN A 743 40.17 8.10 27.06
CA ASN A 743 41.00 6.96 26.70
C ASN A 743 41.57 6.31 27.95
N GLN A 744 41.45 5.00 28.07
CA GLN A 744 42.02 4.20 29.15
C GLN A 744 42.83 3.05 28.57
N GLN A 745 44.12 3.00 28.88
CA GLN A 745 44.98 1.89 28.53
C GLN A 745 44.61 0.65 29.39
N VAL A 746 44.37 -0.47 28.72
CA VAL A 746 44.08 -1.78 29.32
C VAL A 746 45.01 -2.82 28.70
N GLY A 747 46.13 -3.10 29.37
CA GLY A 747 47.18 -3.99 28.85
C GLY A 747 47.80 -3.44 27.55
N PRO A 748 47.84 -4.22 26.45
CA PRO A 748 48.31 -3.77 25.13
C PRO A 748 47.26 -2.92 24.36
N GLY A 749 46.03 -2.84 24.86
CA GLY A 749 44.94 -2.12 24.22
C GLY A 749 44.57 -0.80 24.89
N VAL A 750 43.69 -0.08 24.22
CA VAL A 750 43.05 1.16 24.68
C VAL A 750 41.55 1.01 24.51
N VAL A 751 40.82 1.27 25.59
CA VAL A 751 39.37 1.46 25.55
C VAL A 751 39.12 2.96 25.43
N SER A 752 38.29 3.34 24.47
CA SER A 752 37.90 4.72 24.20
C SER A 752 36.40 4.87 24.39
N VAL A 753 35.98 5.92 25.09
CA VAL A 753 34.58 6.34 25.16
C VAL A 753 34.53 7.77 24.67
N PHE A 754 33.74 8.05 23.65
CA PHE A 754 33.65 9.39 23.08
C PHE A 754 32.22 9.84 22.90
N GLY A 755 32.04 11.15 22.99
CA GLY A 755 30.78 11.83 22.77
C GLY A 755 31.02 13.14 22.03
N ARG A 756 30.23 13.38 20.98
CA ARG A 756 30.17 14.67 20.27
C ARG A 756 28.74 15.21 20.36
N VAL A 757 28.64 16.51 20.59
CA VAL A 757 27.39 17.26 20.51
C VAL A 757 27.63 18.51 19.66
N GLY A 758 26.75 18.79 18.71
CA GLY A 758 26.92 19.95 17.84
C GLY A 758 25.63 20.41 17.20
N ALA A 759 25.71 21.55 16.51
CA ALA A 759 24.65 21.99 15.62
C ALA A 759 24.51 20.99 14.44
N PRO A 760 23.29 20.65 14.02
CA PRO A 760 23.08 19.76 12.88
C PRO A 760 23.30 20.50 11.55
N THR A 761 23.42 19.75 10.45
CA THR A 761 23.36 20.32 9.09
C THR A 761 21.98 20.88 8.77
N PHE A 762 20.92 20.18 9.18
CA PHE A 762 19.53 20.57 8.96
C PHE A 762 18.72 20.49 10.27
N GLY A 763 17.73 21.37 10.45
CA GLY A 763 16.83 21.38 11.61
C GLY A 763 17.40 22.02 12.88
N GLU A 764 16.62 22.07 13.96
CA GLU A 764 16.99 22.78 15.20
C GLU A 764 17.51 21.89 16.34
N LYS A 765 17.21 20.59 16.32
CA LYS A 765 17.67 19.68 17.38
C LYS A 765 19.16 19.35 17.22
N ALA A 766 19.87 19.35 18.36
CA ALA A 766 21.29 19.04 18.38
C ALA A 766 21.60 17.64 17.83
N ARG A 767 22.73 17.54 17.12
CA ARG A 767 23.30 16.26 16.67
C ARG A 767 24.08 15.64 17.84
N TYR A 768 23.84 14.35 18.09
CA TYR A 768 24.56 13.56 19.09
C TYR A 768 25.25 12.37 18.45
N VAL A 769 26.51 12.19 18.81
CA VAL A 769 27.32 11.03 18.40
C VAL A 769 27.92 10.46 19.67
N VAL A 770 27.61 9.21 19.99
CA VAL A 770 28.17 8.53 21.16
C VAL A 770 28.75 7.19 20.73
N GLY A 771 29.96 6.89 21.17
CA GLY A 771 30.61 5.65 20.79
C GLY A 771 31.54 5.08 21.84
N VAL A 772 31.81 3.78 21.66
CA VAL A 772 32.79 3.03 22.44
C VAL A 772 33.72 2.32 21.46
N GLY A 773 35.01 2.57 21.62
CA GLY A 773 36.08 1.99 20.84
C GLY A 773 36.94 1.05 21.67
N PHE A 774 37.46 0.01 21.03
CA PHE A 774 38.54 -0.82 21.54
C PHE A 774 39.61 -0.98 20.47
N GLY A 775 40.81 -0.50 20.77
CA GLY A 775 42.01 -0.73 19.97
C GLY A 775 42.97 -1.67 20.69
N ILE A 776 43.56 -2.64 19.98
CA ILE A 776 44.67 -3.45 20.47
C ILE A 776 45.88 -3.22 19.59
N GLY A 777 47.01 -2.85 20.20
CA GLY A 777 48.28 -2.69 19.49
C GLY A 777 49.28 -3.79 19.84
N PHE A 778 50.08 -4.18 18.85
CA PHE A 778 51.05 -5.27 18.92
C PHE A 778 52.48 -4.80 18.71
#